data_AF-A0A6I6GTS9-F1
#
_entry.id   AF-A0A6I6GTS9-F1
#
_cell.length_a   1.000
_cell.length_b   1.000
_cell.length_c   1.000
_cell.angle_alpha   90.00
_cell.angle_beta   90.00
_cell.angle_gamma   90.00
#
_symmetry.space_group_name_H-M   'P 1'
#
loop_
_entity.id
_entity.type
_entity.pdbx_description
1 polymer ?
#
loop_
_entity_poly.entity_id
_entity_poly.type
_entity_poly.pdbx_seq_one_letter_code
_entity_poly.pdbx_strand_id
1 'polypeptide(L)'
;MNTLRAWLLGGLLTLLGSPALADLQLQLQTEGLEPAQQRASQALLDEAMQALPPSFKARLDRRVRVSWSTKMPEDAYGQASLVSTLELNRRLLPGLTDGSAASQKTGRPHGTVRQELLATVLHELTHIYDRARLWQGSERRLINQCARHLSSQGKVGLPEQCRGQTERRFTLSDDPRLLDLAGWPQYVGRRGEREQHNRQVARSPDSYELSSPKEFIAVNMEYFLLDPSFACRRPALQSYLKEHFDWAPEHPACPQALPFLNAGNDFAKAPLGEIDPERVYAVDYLLAEANQNWVSRWGHSMLRLVICAPGRPRGPDCRLDLDQHLVLSYRAFVNDVQLSSWDGLTGAYPSRLFVLPLAQVIDEYTKTELRSLASIPLKFERNELESLVRQAAEMHWSYDGNYYFLSNNCAVETLKLLRSGTANPRLADLDSIVPNGLLEVLQGRGLADVSVLDDPREALRLGYRFDSYRDRYQAMFLVLKQQLPIPQDSVEAWLDQSAKQRQQWFSQADLRTSAALLLLEQASLRKQLLLAQDEVKQRYLTGRAANDASVAKANGTLQQILANSGFLSRPAELLGSSGYGLPQAGERKLLISESSQRQKQLQTLSADLDKEVRALLGPARAAEIAAVEANIKQVGEHLRALHKAAGGLQLP
;
A
#
# COMPACT_ATOMS: atom_id res chain seq x y z
N MET A 1 -27.35 4.14 -73.85
CA MET A 1 -26.94 4.87 -72.62
C MET A 1 -27.77 4.55 -71.37
N ASN A 2 -28.93 3.85 -71.46
CA ASN A 2 -29.78 3.58 -70.29
C ASN A 2 -29.47 2.28 -69.53
N THR A 3 -28.80 1.30 -70.15
CA THR A 3 -28.48 0.01 -69.51
C THR A 3 -27.25 0.06 -68.61
N LEU A 4 -26.26 0.90 -68.93
CA LEU A 4 -25.05 1.11 -68.11
C LEU A 4 -25.32 1.89 -66.81
N ARG A 5 -26.31 2.80 -66.80
CA ARG A 5 -26.72 3.52 -65.59
C ARG A 5 -27.45 2.63 -64.57
N ALA A 6 -28.22 1.64 -65.04
CA ALA A 6 -28.92 0.69 -64.17
C ALA A 6 -27.93 -0.26 -63.45
N TRP A 7 -26.85 -0.65 -64.12
CA TRP A 7 -25.79 -1.49 -63.51
C TRP A 7 -24.93 -0.74 -62.50
N LEU A 8 -24.65 0.55 -62.74
CA LEU A 8 -23.92 1.39 -61.78
C LEU A 8 -24.76 1.72 -60.53
N LEU A 9 -26.09 1.84 -60.64
CA LEU A 9 -27.01 2.00 -59.50
C LEU A 9 -27.18 0.70 -58.71
N GLY A 10 -27.19 -0.46 -59.36
CA GLY A 10 -27.20 -1.77 -58.69
C GLY A 10 -25.91 -2.04 -57.89
N GLY A 11 -24.74 -1.66 -58.43
CA GLY A 11 -23.45 -1.77 -57.74
C GLY A 11 -23.30 -0.83 -56.53
N LEU A 12 -23.93 0.35 -56.58
CA LEU A 12 -23.95 1.29 -55.44
C LEU A 12 -24.86 0.81 -54.29
N LEU A 13 -25.95 0.10 -54.59
CA LEU A 13 -26.84 -0.48 -53.58
C LEU A 13 -26.24 -1.70 -52.86
N THR A 14 -25.34 -2.46 -53.51
CA THR A 14 -24.56 -3.52 -52.84
C THR A 14 -23.43 -3.00 -51.95
N LEU A 15 -23.01 -1.74 -52.12
CA LEU A 15 -22.04 -1.07 -51.24
C LEU A 15 -22.70 -0.36 -50.04
N LEU A 16 -24.04 -0.32 -49.99
CA LEU A 16 -24.84 0.18 -48.87
C LEU A 16 -25.47 -0.95 -48.04
N GLY A 17 -25.06 -2.20 -48.26
CA GLY A 17 -25.35 -3.26 -47.30
C GLY A 17 -24.77 -2.85 -45.95
N SER A 18 -25.63 -2.69 -44.94
CA SER A 18 -25.19 -2.52 -43.56
C SER A 18 -24.05 -3.49 -43.29
N PRO A 19 -22.92 -3.08 -42.70
CA PRO A 19 -21.92 -4.05 -42.28
C PRO A 19 -22.67 -5.10 -41.46
N ALA A 20 -22.60 -6.36 -41.86
CA ALA A 20 -23.05 -7.43 -41.00
C ALA A 20 -22.20 -7.26 -39.73
N LEU A 21 -22.79 -6.65 -38.69
CA LEU A 21 -22.16 -6.54 -37.38
C LEU A 21 -22.15 -7.96 -36.85
N ALA A 22 -21.08 -8.66 -37.19
CA ALA A 22 -20.82 -9.97 -36.66
C ALA A 22 -20.37 -9.74 -35.21
N ASP A 23 -21.26 -10.15 -34.30
CA ASP A 23 -21.14 -9.98 -32.85
C ASP A 23 -20.83 -11.35 -32.22
N LEU A 24 -20.38 -11.37 -30.96
CA LEU A 24 -20.25 -12.63 -30.22
C LEU A 24 -21.57 -13.42 -30.25
N GLN A 25 -21.51 -14.69 -30.65
CA GLN A 25 -22.66 -15.61 -30.69
C GLN A 25 -22.37 -16.84 -29.84
N LEU A 26 -23.24 -17.15 -28.87
CA LEU A 26 -23.19 -18.40 -28.12
C LEU A 26 -24.16 -19.41 -28.74
N GLN A 27 -23.64 -20.49 -29.31
CA GLN A 27 -24.44 -21.52 -29.98
C GLN A 27 -24.51 -22.79 -29.13
N LEU A 28 -25.63 -22.98 -28.43
CA LEU A 28 -25.91 -24.21 -27.68
C LEU A 28 -25.99 -25.41 -28.63
N GLN A 29 -25.22 -26.46 -28.33
CA GLN A 29 -25.34 -27.76 -28.97
C GLN A 29 -26.50 -28.51 -28.31
N THR A 30 -27.59 -28.71 -29.05
CA THR A 30 -28.85 -29.25 -28.53
C THR A 30 -28.93 -30.79 -28.59
N GLU A 31 -27.99 -31.43 -29.28
CA GLU A 31 -27.96 -32.89 -29.42
C GLU A 31 -27.87 -33.56 -28.03
N GLY A 32 -28.80 -34.48 -27.76
CA GLY A 32 -28.88 -35.18 -26.48
C GLY A 32 -29.40 -34.33 -25.31
N LEU A 33 -30.03 -33.18 -25.57
CA LEU A 33 -30.73 -32.37 -24.57
C LEU A 33 -32.25 -32.41 -24.77
N GLU A 34 -32.99 -32.59 -23.68
CA GLU A 34 -34.45 -32.47 -23.68
C GLU A 34 -34.91 -31.00 -23.84
N PRO A 35 -36.14 -30.72 -24.30
CA PRO A 35 -36.62 -29.34 -24.49
C PRO A 35 -36.55 -28.45 -23.23
N ALA A 36 -36.74 -29.02 -22.04
CA ALA A 36 -36.58 -28.29 -20.78
C ALA A 36 -35.12 -27.91 -20.53
N GLN A 37 -34.19 -28.84 -20.75
CA GLN A 37 -32.74 -28.65 -20.61
C GLN A 37 -32.22 -27.62 -21.62
N GLN A 38 -32.73 -27.64 -22.86
CA GLN A 38 -32.39 -26.65 -23.89
C GLN A 38 -32.81 -25.24 -23.46
N ARG A 39 -34.05 -25.07 -22.96
CA ARG A 39 -34.54 -23.77 -22.47
C ARG A 39 -33.73 -23.24 -21.29
N ALA A 40 -33.46 -24.09 -20.30
CA ALA A 40 -32.68 -23.71 -19.12
C ALA A 40 -31.23 -23.34 -19.47
N SER A 41 -30.60 -24.09 -20.38
CA SER A 41 -29.27 -23.78 -20.90
C SER A 41 -29.26 -22.47 -21.69
N GLN A 42 -30.24 -22.26 -22.57
CA GLN A 42 -30.32 -21.03 -23.37
C GLN A 42 -30.52 -19.80 -22.47
N ALA A 43 -31.39 -19.88 -21.46
CA ALA A 43 -31.60 -18.79 -20.51
C ALA A 43 -30.31 -18.40 -19.75
N LEU A 44 -29.47 -19.37 -19.39
CA LEU A 44 -28.15 -19.11 -18.80
C LEU A 44 -27.22 -18.35 -19.76
N LEU A 45 -27.21 -18.74 -21.04
CA LEU A 45 -26.37 -18.10 -22.06
C LEU A 45 -26.86 -16.69 -22.43
N ASP A 46 -28.18 -16.50 -22.49
CA ASP A 46 -28.79 -15.20 -22.76
C ASP A 46 -28.47 -14.20 -21.63
N GLU A 47 -28.54 -14.65 -20.37
CA GLU A 47 -28.15 -13.83 -19.22
C GLU A 47 -26.66 -13.47 -19.25
N ALA A 48 -25.78 -14.42 -19.59
CA ALA A 48 -24.36 -14.14 -19.77
C ALA A 48 -24.11 -13.09 -20.87
N MET A 49 -24.78 -13.22 -22.02
CA MET A 49 -24.69 -12.24 -23.11
C MET A 49 -25.24 -10.86 -22.75
N GLN A 50 -26.25 -10.80 -21.87
CA GLN A 50 -26.80 -9.56 -21.36
C GLN A 50 -25.82 -8.87 -20.41
N ALA A 51 -25.12 -9.62 -19.56
CA ALA A 51 -24.15 -9.07 -18.62
C ALA A 51 -22.89 -8.51 -19.32
N LEU A 52 -22.45 -9.10 -20.43
CA LEU A 52 -21.21 -8.71 -21.10
C LEU A 52 -21.22 -7.26 -21.65
N PRO A 53 -20.07 -6.54 -21.57
CA PRO A 53 -19.94 -5.21 -22.14
C PRO A 53 -20.30 -5.17 -23.64
N PRO A 54 -20.96 -4.13 -24.15
CA PRO A 54 -21.26 -4.01 -25.58
C PRO A 54 -20.00 -4.12 -26.46
N SER A 55 -18.92 -3.45 -26.05
CA SER A 55 -17.65 -3.50 -26.77
C SER A 55 -16.91 -4.83 -26.63
N PHE A 56 -17.20 -5.63 -25.61
CA PHE A 56 -16.66 -6.99 -25.49
C PHE A 56 -17.23 -7.86 -26.61
N LYS A 57 -18.56 -7.86 -26.74
CA LYS A 57 -19.30 -8.66 -27.73
C LYS A 57 -18.85 -8.27 -29.14
N ALA A 58 -18.91 -6.97 -29.46
CA ALA A 58 -18.63 -6.47 -30.78
C ALA A 58 -17.18 -6.70 -31.23
N ARG A 59 -16.22 -6.69 -30.30
CA ARG A 59 -14.80 -6.90 -30.61
C ARG A 59 -14.43 -8.37 -30.74
N LEU A 60 -15.08 -9.26 -29.98
CA LEU A 60 -14.74 -10.68 -30.01
C LEU A 60 -15.18 -11.34 -31.32
N ASP A 61 -16.30 -10.90 -31.89
CA ASP A 61 -16.83 -11.32 -33.20
C ASP A 61 -16.55 -12.80 -33.51
N ARG A 62 -17.17 -13.68 -32.72
CA ARG A 62 -16.92 -15.12 -32.81
C ARG A 62 -18.16 -15.91 -32.44
N ARG A 63 -18.35 -17.04 -33.12
CA ARG A 63 -19.30 -18.07 -32.70
C ARG A 63 -18.64 -19.05 -31.74
N VAL A 64 -19.10 -19.08 -30.50
CA VAL A 64 -18.65 -20.02 -29.46
C VAL A 64 -19.67 -21.14 -29.35
N ARG A 65 -19.27 -22.38 -29.63
CA ARG A 65 -20.13 -23.55 -29.45
C ARG A 65 -20.16 -23.95 -27.98
N VAL A 66 -21.35 -23.98 -27.40
CA VAL A 66 -21.55 -24.34 -25.99
C VAL A 66 -22.15 -25.74 -25.89
N SER A 67 -21.54 -26.64 -25.13
CA SER A 67 -22.02 -28.03 -24.97
C SER A 67 -21.93 -28.50 -23.52
N TRP A 68 -22.67 -29.55 -23.18
CA TRP A 68 -22.60 -30.21 -21.87
C TRP A 68 -21.75 -31.48 -21.95
N SER A 69 -20.71 -31.57 -21.12
CA SER A 69 -19.76 -32.68 -21.10
C SER A 69 -19.95 -33.59 -19.89
N THR A 70 -19.86 -34.91 -20.11
CA THR A 70 -19.80 -35.92 -19.03
C THR A 70 -18.38 -36.23 -18.59
N LYS A 71 -17.37 -35.68 -19.28
CA LYS A 71 -15.95 -35.98 -19.10
C LYS A 71 -15.23 -34.87 -18.34
N MET A 72 -15.87 -34.35 -17.29
CA MET A 72 -15.34 -33.27 -16.46
C MET A 72 -15.22 -33.73 -14.99
N PRO A 73 -14.19 -33.30 -14.25
CA PRO A 73 -14.07 -33.55 -12.81
C PRO A 73 -15.32 -33.11 -12.03
N GLU A 74 -15.53 -33.63 -10.83
CA GLU A 74 -16.72 -33.34 -10.01
C GLU A 74 -16.79 -31.89 -9.53
N ASP A 75 -15.63 -31.27 -9.31
CA ASP A 75 -15.44 -29.91 -8.81
C ASP A 75 -15.42 -28.84 -9.90
N ALA A 76 -15.25 -29.22 -11.17
CA ALA A 76 -15.22 -28.31 -12.31
C ALA A 76 -16.62 -28.00 -12.85
N TYR A 77 -16.89 -26.73 -13.14
CA TYR A 77 -18.19 -26.26 -13.66
C TYR A 77 -18.19 -26.10 -15.17
N GLY A 78 -17.05 -25.73 -15.75
CA GLY A 78 -16.89 -25.56 -17.19
C GLY A 78 -15.42 -25.42 -17.58
N GLN A 79 -15.18 -25.38 -18.89
CA GLN A 79 -13.89 -25.09 -19.50
C GLN A 79 -14.08 -24.57 -20.93
N ALA A 80 -13.22 -23.66 -21.40
CA ALA A 80 -13.16 -23.27 -22.80
C ALA A 80 -11.91 -23.79 -23.52
N SER A 81 -12.08 -24.03 -24.83
CA SER A 81 -10.93 -24.19 -25.71
C SER A 81 -10.20 -22.87 -25.91
N LEU A 82 -9.05 -22.95 -26.58
CA LEU A 82 -8.26 -21.76 -26.93
C LEU A 82 -9.02 -20.77 -27.83
N VAL A 83 -10.05 -21.22 -28.53
CA VAL A 83 -10.60 -20.49 -29.68
C VAL A 83 -12.11 -20.30 -29.56
N SER A 84 -12.93 -21.36 -29.58
CA SER A 84 -14.35 -21.19 -29.94
C SER A 84 -15.30 -22.25 -29.36
N THR A 85 -14.94 -22.92 -28.28
CA THR A 85 -15.83 -23.87 -27.61
C THR A 85 -15.83 -23.64 -26.11
N LEU A 86 -16.98 -23.86 -25.48
CA LEU A 86 -17.19 -23.80 -24.04
C LEU A 86 -17.97 -25.06 -23.65
N GLU A 87 -17.41 -25.85 -22.75
CA GLU A 87 -18.06 -27.03 -22.20
C GLU A 87 -18.50 -26.76 -20.77
N LEU A 88 -19.73 -27.11 -20.43
CA LEU A 88 -20.27 -27.06 -19.07
C LEU A 88 -20.41 -28.48 -18.51
N ASN A 89 -20.27 -28.65 -17.19
CA ASN A 89 -20.36 -29.96 -16.56
C ASN A 89 -21.79 -30.48 -16.56
N ARG A 90 -22.06 -31.57 -17.29
CA ARG A 90 -23.41 -32.14 -17.45
C ARG A 90 -24.08 -32.52 -16.12
N ARG A 91 -23.31 -32.75 -15.05
CA ARG A 91 -23.83 -33.03 -13.70
C ARG A 91 -24.65 -31.87 -13.11
N LEU A 92 -24.42 -30.63 -13.55
CA LEU A 92 -25.10 -29.44 -13.05
C LEU A 92 -26.40 -29.13 -13.81
N LEU A 93 -26.62 -29.76 -14.96
CA LEU A 93 -27.77 -29.53 -15.83
C LEU A 93 -29.12 -29.90 -15.19
N PRO A 94 -29.27 -31.01 -14.43
CA PRO A 94 -30.54 -31.32 -13.77
C PRO A 94 -31.03 -30.20 -12.85
N GLY A 95 -30.14 -29.72 -11.97
CA GLY A 95 -30.48 -28.64 -11.03
C GLY A 95 -30.74 -27.30 -11.71
N LEU A 96 -30.07 -27.04 -12.84
CA LEU A 96 -30.38 -25.87 -13.68
C LEU A 96 -31.78 -25.99 -14.31
N THR A 97 -32.20 -27.20 -14.68
CA THR A 97 -33.45 -27.46 -15.39
C THR A 97 -34.66 -27.44 -14.47
N ASP A 98 -34.55 -28.03 -13.28
CA ASP A 98 -35.64 -28.07 -12.29
C ASP A 98 -35.70 -26.82 -11.40
N GLY A 99 -34.70 -25.94 -11.48
CA GLY A 99 -34.62 -24.68 -10.74
C GLY A 99 -33.97 -24.78 -9.36
N SER A 100 -33.64 -25.98 -8.88
CA SER A 100 -32.98 -26.18 -7.57
C SER A 100 -31.60 -25.52 -7.50
N ALA A 101 -30.91 -25.33 -8.64
CA ALA A 101 -29.62 -24.63 -8.70
C ALA A 101 -29.69 -23.18 -8.19
N ALA A 102 -30.86 -22.53 -8.25
CA ALA A 102 -31.03 -21.15 -7.79
C ALA A 102 -30.95 -21.01 -6.26
N SER A 103 -31.29 -22.07 -5.52
CA SER A 103 -31.30 -22.08 -4.05
C SER A 103 -30.20 -22.96 -3.44
N GLN A 104 -29.72 -23.96 -4.18
CA GLN A 104 -28.65 -24.85 -3.74
C GLN A 104 -27.34 -24.08 -3.50
N LYS A 105 -26.87 -24.07 -2.26
CA LYS A 105 -25.62 -23.41 -1.85
C LYS A 105 -24.40 -24.26 -2.20
N THR A 106 -23.33 -23.60 -2.63
CA THR A 106 -22.09 -24.25 -3.09
C THR A 106 -20.93 -24.11 -2.10
N GLY A 107 -21.02 -23.16 -1.15
CA GLY A 107 -19.88 -22.76 -0.33
C GLY A 107 -18.75 -22.09 -1.13
N ARG A 108 -18.98 -21.85 -2.43
CA ARG A 108 -18.10 -21.13 -3.37
C ARG A 108 -18.48 -19.65 -3.42
N PRO A 109 -17.64 -18.79 -4.03
CA PRO A 109 -17.77 -17.35 -3.88
C PRO A 109 -19.08 -16.71 -4.39
N HIS A 110 -19.71 -17.25 -5.44
CA HIS A 110 -20.98 -16.76 -6.00
C HIS A 110 -22.22 -17.38 -5.33
N GLY A 111 -22.00 -18.32 -4.41
CA GLY A 111 -22.95 -18.71 -3.37
C GLY A 111 -23.99 -19.75 -3.77
N THR A 112 -24.51 -19.77 -5.00
CA THR A 112 -25.46 -20.79 -5.49
C THR A 112 -24.98 -21.45 -6.77
N VAL A 113 -25.39 -22.70 -7.02
CA VAL A 113 -25.00 -23.44 -8.23
C VAL A 113 -25.34 -22.65 -9.49
N ARG A 114 -26.48 -21.95 -9.51
CA ARG A 114 -26.90 -21.13 -10.65
C ARG A 114 -25.98 -19.93 -10.90
N GLN A 115 -25.54 -19.25 -9.85
CA GLN A 115 -24.65 -18.10 -9.97
C GLN A 115 -23.22 -18.54 -10.32
N GLU A 116 -22.75 -19.66 -9.76
CA GLU A 116 -21.47 -20.25 -10.16
C GLU A 116 -21.47 -20.68 -11.64
N LEU A 117 -22.57 -21.24 -12.16
CA LEU A 117 -22.72 -21.55 -13.59
C LEU A 117 -22.65 -20.29 -14.47
N LEU A 118 -23.31 -19.20 -14.06
CA LEU A 118 -23.27 -17.93 -14.79
C LEU A 118 -21.86 -17.34 -14.79
N ALA A 119 -21.24 -17.26 -13.61
CA ALA A 119 -19.85 -16.82 -13.45
C ALA A 119 -18.90 -17.67 -14.30
N THR A 120 -19.07 -18.99 -14.33
CA THR A 120 -18.27 -19.89 -15.18
C THR A 120 -18.39 -19.53 -16.66
N VAL A 121 -19.60 -19.26 -17.18
CA VAL A 121 -19.75 -18.85 -18.58
C VAL A 121 -19.01 -17.54 -18.86
N LEU A 122 -19.12 -16.55 -17.97
CA LEU A 122 -18.43 -15.26 -18.10
C LEU A 122 -16.90 -15.40 -17.99
N HIS A 123 -16.42 -16.23 -17.08
CA HIS A 123 -15.02 -16.58 -16.88
C HIS A 123 -14.40 -17.14 -18.17
N GLU A 124 -15.03 -18.19 -18.71
CA GLU A 124 -14.54 -18.87 -19.90
C GLU A 124 -14.59 -17.98 -21.15
N LEU A 125 -15.63 -17.15 -21.28
CA LEU A 125 -15.69 -16.14 -22.35
C LEU A 125 -14.58 -15.10 -22.20
N THR A 126 -14.24 -14.70 -20.97
CA THR A 126 -13.13 -13.78 -20.70
C THR A 126 -11.79 -14.38 -21.13
N HIS A 127 -11.56 -15.68 -20.91
CA HIS A 127 -10.37 -16.35 -21.46
C HIS A 127 -10.31 -16.32 -22.99
N ILE A 128 -11.44 -16.58 -23.67
CA ILE A 128 -11.49 -16.53 -25.13
C ILE A 128 -11.19 -15.11 -25.63
N TYR A 129 -11.76 -14.09 -24.98
CA TYR A 129 -11.52 -12.68 -25.28
C TYR A 129 -10.06 -12.27 -25.07
N ASP A 130 -9.49 -12.66 -23.93
CA ASP A 130 -8.11 -12.35 -23.59
C ASP A 130 -7.12 -12.98 -24.58
N ARG A 131 -7.42 -14.17 -25.10
CA ARG A 131 -6.61 -14.86 -26.12
C ARG A 131 -6.74 -14.27 -27.53
N ALA A 132 -7.76 -13.46 -27.79
CA ALA A 132 -8.08 -12.97 -29.13
C ALA A 132 -7.23 -11.79 -29.62
N ARG A 133 -6.35 -11.21 -28.77
CA ARG A 133 -5.43 -10.10 -29.11
C ARG A 133 -6.15 -8.87 -29.70
N LEU A 134 -7.19 -8.43 -29.00
CA LEU A 134 -8.11 -7.38 -29.43
C LEU A 134 -7.60 -5.96 -29.09
N TRP A 135 -6.30 -5.72 -29.30
CA TRP A 135 -5.64 -4.43 -29.02
C TRP A 135 -6.18 -3.31 -29.92
N GLN A 136 -6.35 -2.12 -29.35
CA GLN A 136 -7.00 -1.00 -30.04
C GLN A 136 -6.05 0.14 -30.41
N GLY A 137 -6.43 0.95 -31.41
CA GLY A 137 -5.89 2.29 -31.66
C GLY A 137 -4.38 2.48 -31.46
N SER A 138 -4.03 3.29 -30.45
CA SER A 138 -2.65 3.62 -30.07
C SER A 138 -1.90 2.44 -29.46
N GLU A 139 -2.56 1.60 -28.65
CA GLU A 139 -1.97 0.41 -28.03
C GLU A 139 -1.46 -0.56 -29.10
N ARG A 140 -2.30 -0.92 -30.07
CA ARG A 140 -1.90 -1.80 -31.18
C ARG A 140 -0.72 -1.22 -31.96
N ARG A 141 -0.68 0.10 -32.16
CA ARG A 141 0.45 0.76 -32.84
C ARG A 141 1.72 0.65 -32.01
N LEU A 142 1.64 0.91 -30.70
CA LEU A 142 2.76 0.82 -29.77
C LEU A 142 3.34 -0.59 -29.72
N ILE A 143 2.50 -1.62 -29.53
CA ILE A 143 2.93 -3.03 -29.48
C ILE A 143 3.68 -3.41 -30.77
N ASN A 144 3.12 -3.09 -31.93
CA ASN A 144 3.75 -3.40 -33.21
C ASN A 144 5.06 -2.65 -33.44
N GLN A 145 5.13 -1.36 -33.04
CA GLN A 145 6.37 -0.58 -33.11
C GLN A 145 7.44 -1.19 -32.21
N CYS A 146 7.10 -1.51 -30.97
CA CYS A 146 8.02 -2.09 -30.00
C CYS A 146 8.53 -3.48 -30.44
N ALA A 147 7.67 -4.32 -31.00
CA ALA A 147 8.07 -5.60 -31.58
C ALA A 147 9.09 -5.42 -32.73
N ARG A 148 8.87 -4.43 -33.60
CA ARG A 148 9.83 -4.09 -34.68
C ARG A 148 11.15 -3.55 -34.13
N HIS A 149 11.11 -2.66 -33.14
CA HIS A 149 12.32 -2.17 -32.47
C HIS A 149 13.11 -3.31 -31.82
N LEU A 150 12.44 -4.24 -31.14
CA LEU A 150 13.09 -5.42 -30.56
C LEU A 150 13.80 -6.25 -31.62
N SER A 151 13.14 -6.50 -32.76
CA SER A 151 13.73 -7.29 -33.85
C SER A 151 14.92 -6.62 -34.54
N SER A 152 14.98 -5.28 -34.55
CA SER A 152 16.00 -4.52 -35.27
C SER A 152 17.17 -4.06 -34.39
N GLN A 153 16.89 -3.68 -33.14
CA GLN A 153 17.85 -3.05 -32.22
C GLN A 153 18.17 -3.93 -30.99
N GLY A 154 17.44 -5.03 -30.80
CA GLY A 154 17.57 -5.89 -29.62
C GLY A 154 17.04 -5.24 -28.33
N LYS A 155 17.08 -5.98 -27.22
CA LYS A 155 16.52 -5.54 -25.92
C LYS A 155 17.20 -4.27 -25.37
N VAL A 156 18.48 -4.04 -25.70
CA VAL A 156 19.26 -2.91 -25.17
C VAL A 156 18.84 -1.57 -25.78
N GLY A 157 18.44 -1.55 -27.06
CA GLY A 157 18.03 -0.33 -27.76
C GLY A 157 16.55 0.04 -27.63
N LEU A 158 15.76 -0.72 -26.86
CA LEU A 158 14.33 -0.47 -26.73
C LEU A 158 14.03 0.85 -26.02
N PRO A 159 13.16 1.71 -26.59
CA PRO A 159 12.64 2.89 -25.91
C PRO A 159 11.91 2.55 -24.60
N GLU A 160 11.86 3.49 -23.66
CA GLU A 160 11.20 3.32 -22.35
C GLU A 160 9.73 2.89 -22.46
N GLN A 161 8.98 3.49 -23.39
CA GLN A 161 7.57 3.17 -23.67
C GLN A 161 7.34 1.74 -24.18
N CYS A 162 8.39 1.04 -24.58
CA CYS A 162 8.31 -0.37 -25.00
C CYS A 162 8.43 -1.37 -23.86
N ARG A 163 8.64 -0.89 -22.63
CA ARG A 163 8.73 -1.72 -21.44
C ARG A 163 7.42 -2.49 -21.22
N GLY A 164 7.51 -3.83 -21.25
CA GLY A 164 6.35 -4.72 -21.17
C GLY A 164 5.50 -4.83 -22.43
N GLN A 165 5.82 -4.12 -23.52
CA GLN A 165 5.01 -4.14 -24.75
C GLN A 165 5.46 -5.19 -25.76
N THR A 166 6.74 -5.59 -25.72
CA THR A 166 7.31 -6.48 -26.74
C THR A 166 6.88 -7.93 -26.64
N GLU A 167 6.41 -8.35 -25.47
CA GLU A 167 6.04 -9.74 -25.17
C GLU A 167 4.52 -9.96 -25.11
N ARG A 168 3.72 -8.96 -25.51
CA ARG A 168 2.25 -9.01 -25.53
C ARG A 168 1.75 -10.13 -26.45
N ARG A 169 0.97 -11.04 -25.88
CA ARG A 169 0.32 -12.22 -26.45
C ARG A 169 -1.18 -12.23 -26.21
N PHE A 170 -1.65 -11.51 -25.20
CA PHE A 170 -3.04 -11.43 -24.77
C PHE A 170 -3.58 -10.01 -24.85
N THR A 171 -4.90 -9.88 -24.84
CA THR A 171 -5.58 -8.58 -24.85
C THR A 171 -5.35 -7.86 -23.53
N LEU A 172 -5.53 -8.54 -22.39
CA LEU A 172 -5.55 -7.97 -21.04
C LEU A 172 -4.49 -8.57 -20.12
N SER A 173 -4.37 -9.90 -20.06
CA SER A 173 -3.62 -10.59 -18.99
C SER A 173 -2.12 -10.31 -18.95
N ASP A 174 -1.54 -9.78 -20.03
CA ASP A 174 -0.15 -9.32 -20.08
C ASP A 174 -0.01 -7.82 -20.30
N ASP A 175 -1.10 -7.07 -20.15
CA ASP A 175 -1.07 -5.63 -20.18
C ASP A 175 -0.23 -5.09 -19.01
N PRO A 176 0.77 -4.22 -19.27
CA PRO A 176 1.65 -3.71 -18.22
C PRO A 176 0.91 -2.99 -17.09
N ARG A 177 -0.17 -2.27 -17.41
CA ARG A 177 -0.98 -1.53 -16.43
C ARG A 177 -1.82 -2.50 -15.61
N LEU A 178 -2.44 -3.51 -16.24
CA LEU A 178 -3.17 -4.53 -15.50
C LEU A 178 -2.25 -5.31 -14.57
N LEU A 179 -1.07 -5.74 -15.04
CA LEU A 179 -0.11 -6.50 -14.23
C LEU A 179 0.34 -5.73 -12.99
N ASP A 180 0.54 -4.41 -13.09
CA ASP A 180 0.86 -3.56 -11.95
C ASP A 180 -0.27 -3.49 -10.91
N LEU A 181 -1.53 -3.45 -11.37
CA LEU A 181 -2.70 -3.49 -10.49
C LEU A 181 -2.93 -4.87 -9.88
N ALA A 182 -2.73 -5.91 -10.68
CA ALA A 182 -3.10 -7.29 -10.37
C ALA A 182 -2.12 -7.99 -9.43
N GLY A 183 -1.00 -7.36 -9.06
CA GLY A 183 -0.03 -7.94 -8.13
C GLY A 183 1.14 -8.64 -8.78
N TRP A 184 1.36 -8.43 -10.08
CA TRP A 184 2.60 -8.80 -10.81
C TRP A 184 3.32 -7.53 -11.30
N PRO A 185 3.71 -6.62 -10.38
CA PRO A 185 4.36 -5.40 -10.78
C PRO A 185 5.72 -5.68 -11.43
N GLN A 186 6.27 -4.66 -12.06
CA GLN A 186 7.63 -4.75 -12.56
C GLN A 186 8.64 -4.76 -11.40
N TYR A 187 9.66 -5.63 -11.47
CA TYR A 187 10.85 -5.52 -10.65
C TYR A 187 11.60 -4.21 -10.93
N VAL A 188 12.01 -3.51 -9.87
CA VAL A 188 12.92 -2.36 -9.96
C VAL A 188 14.36 -2.86 -10.13
N GLY A 189 15.10 -2.31 -11.09
CA GLY A 189 16.49 -2.71 -11.35
C GLY A 189 16.64 -3.93 -12.25
N ARG A 190 15.53 -4.52 -12.72
CA ARG A 190 15.53 -5.69 -13.64
C ARG A 190 14.86 -5.40 -14.99
N ARG A 191 14.89 -4.13 -15.41
CA ARG A 191 14.61 -3.70 -16.78
C ARG A 191 13.37 -4.37 -17.42
N GLY A 192 12.20 -4.17 -16.83
CA GLY A 192 10.93 -4.64 -17.36
C GLY A 192 10.51 -6.05 -16.92
N GLU A 193 11.39 -6.83 -16.29
CA GLU A 193 11.03 -8.14 -15.73
C GLU A 193 9.91 -8.00 -14.69
N ARG A 194 8.98 -8.95 -14.69
CA ARG A 194 7.78 -8.96 -13.84
C ARG A 194 7.95 -9.91 -12.68
N GLU A 195 7.39 -9.55 -11.53
CA GLU A 195 7.31 -10.47 -10.40
C GLU A 195 6.58 -11.76 -10.79
N GLN A 196 7.04 -12.89 -10.25
CA GLN A 196 6.47 -14.21 -10.58
C GLN A 196 5.39 -14.64 -9.59
N HIS A 197 5.40 -14.07 -8.38
CA HIS A 197 4.49 -14.43 -7.31
C HIS A 197 3.63 -13.23 -6.95
N ASN A 198 2.32 -13.44 -6.86
CA ASN A 198 1.39 -12.42 -6.43
C ASN A 198 1.47 -12.23 -4.90
N ARG A 199 1.68 -10.99 -4.47
CA ARG A 199 1.78 -10.62 -3.04
C ARG A 199 0.52 -9.91 -2.51
N GLN A 200 -0.48 -9.68 -3.34
CA GLN A 200 -1.80 -9.18 -2.94
C GLN A 200 -2.69 -10.35 -2.48
N VAL A 201 -2.21 -11.10 -1.49
CA VAL A 201 -2.80 -12.40 -1.08
C VAL A 201 -4.01 -12.26 -0.16
N ALA A 202 -4.13 -11.13 0.54
CA ALA A 202 -5.24 -10.88 1.44
C ALA A 202 -6.41 -10.21 0.70
N ARG A 203 -7.63 -10.38 1.24
CA ARG A 203 -8.85 -9.73 0.69
C ARG A 203 -9.10 -10.08 -0.78
N SER A 204 -8.75 -11.31 -1.15
CA SER A 204 -9.07 -11.91 -2.45
C SER A 204 -10.53 -12.40 -2.46
N PRO A 205 -11.33 -12.12 -3.51
CA PRO A 205 -12.67 -12.68 -3.66
C PRO A 205 -12.66 -14.19 -3.90
N ASP A 206 -11.64 -14.67 -4.62
CA ASP A 206 -11.36 -16.09 -4.87
C ASP A 206 -9.85 -16.25 -5.05
N SER A 207 -9.23 -17.11 -4.22
CA SER A 207 -7.80 -17.41 -4.26
C SER A 207 -7.30 -17.89 -5.64
N TYR A 208 -8.20 -18.39 -6.50
CA TYR A 208 -7.86 -18.80 -7.85
C TYR A 208 -7.31 -17.64 -8.70
N GLU A 209 -7.74 -16.40 -8.43
CA GLU A 209 -7.24 -15.21 -9.12
C GLU A 209 -5.72 -15.03 -8.99
N LEU A 210 -5.12 -15.56 -7.92
CA LEU A 210 -3.69 -15.39 -7.62
C LEU A 210 -2.80 -16.37 -8.40
N SER A 211 -3.39 -17.36 -9.06
CA SER A 211 -2.66 -18.44 -9.73
C SER A 211 -1.95 -17.99 -11.00
N SER A 212 -2.55 -17.09 -11.78
CA SER A 212 -1.93 -16.48 -12.95
C SER A 212 -2.65 -15.19 -13.36
N PRO A 213 -2.00 -14.29 -14.14
CA PRO A 213 -2.66 -13.10 -14.66
C PRO A 213 -3.92 -13.36 -15.50
N LYS A 214 -4.02 -14.54 -16.13
CA LYS A 214 -5.20 -14.94 -16.91
C LYS A 214 -6.38 -15.29 -16.02
N GLU A 215 -6.11 -16.02 -14.95
CA GLU A 215 -7.13 -16.34 -13.94
C GLU A 215 -7.53 -15.07 -13.19
N PHE A 216 -6.56 -14.19 -12.90
CA PHE A 216 -6.84 -12.90 -12.29
C PHE A 216 -7.91 -12.11 -13.05
N ILE A 217 -7.71 -11.90 -14.35
CA ILE A 217 -8.66 -11.11 -15.15
C ILE A 217 -9.99 -11.84 -15.31
N ALA A 218 -10.00 -13.17 -15.46
CA ALA A 218 -11.22 -13.94 -15.62
C ALA A 218 -12.09 -13.92 -14.35
N VAL A 219 -11.49 -14.21 -13.19
CA VAL A 219 -12.15 -14.10 -11.88
C VAL A 219 -12.68 -12.68 -11.69
N ASN A 220 -11.85 -11.66 -11.90
CA ASN A 220 -12.28 -10.28 -11.66
C ASN A 220 -13.35 -9.79 -12.65
N MET A 221 -13.42 -10.33 -13.86
CA MET A 221 -14.55 -10.05 -14.76
C MET A 221 -15.87 -10.63 -14.24
N GLU A 222 -15.86 -11.78 -13.56
CA GLU A 222 -17.08 -12.29 -12.91
C GLU A 222 -17.61 -11.27 -11.90
N TYR A 223 -16.75 -10.76 -11.02
CA TYR A 223 -17.16 -9.78 -10.02
C TYR A 223 -17.49 -8.42 -10.62
N PHE A 224 -16.72 -7.94 -11.59
CA PHE A 224 -17.03 -6.70 -12.28
C PHE A 224 -18.44 -6.71 -12.89
N LEU A 225 -18.87 -7.85 -13.43
CA LEU A 225 -20.17 -7.99 -14.11
C LEU A 225 -21.32 -8.37 -13.16
N LEU A 226 -21.05 -9.14 -12.09
CA LEU A 226 -22.09 -9.73 -11.24
C LEU A 226 -22.18 -9.12 -9.84
N ASP A 227 -21.11 -8.50 -9.32
CA ASP A 227 -21.10 -7.89 -7.99
C ASP A 227 -21.31 -6.37 -8.08
N PRO A 228 -22.48 -5.85 -7.67
CA PRO A 228 -22.74 -4.40 -7.70
C PRO A 228 -21.79 -3.61 -6.78
N SER A 229 -21.13 -4.26 -5.82
CA SER A 229 -20.17 -3.61 -4.92
C SER A 229 -18.73 -3.59 -5.47
N PHE A 230 -18.45 -4.20 -6.63
CA PHE A 230 -17.10 -4.31 -7.19
C PHE A 230 -16.39 -2.96 -7.32
N ALA A 231 -17.09 -1.95 -7.83
CA ALA A 231 -16.55 -0.59 -7.97
C ALA A 231 -16.05 0.01 -6.65
N CYS A 232 -16.68 -0.33 -5.53
CA CYS A 232 -16.31 0.16 -4.21
C CYS A 232 -15.27 -0.73 -3.52
N ARG A 233 -15.12 -1.98 -3.97
CA ARG A 233 -14.16 -2.95 -3.43
C ARG A 233 -12.80 -2.89 -4.13
N ARG A 234 -12.78 -2.72 -5.45
CA ARG A 234 -11.58 -2.65 -6.30
C ARG A 234 -11.64 -1.45 -7.26
N PRO A 235 -11.62 -0.20 -6.74
CA PRO A 235 -11.81 0.99 -7.56
C PRO A 235 -10.74 1.17 -8.65
N ALA A 236 -9.50 0.75 -8.42
CA ALA A 236 -8.45 0.83 -9.44
C ALA A 236 -8.74 -0.11 -10.63
N LEU A 237 -9.12 -1.36 -10.35
CA LEU A 237 -9.46 -2.34 -11.39
C LEU A 237 -10.78 -1.99 -12.10
N GLN A 238 -11.78 -1.50 -11.37
CA GLN A 238 -13.01 -0.94 -11.93
C GLN A 238 -12.71 0.14 -12.97
N SER A 239 -11.81 1.07 -12.64
CA SER A 239 -11.45 2.18 -13.54
C SER A 239 -10.76 1.66 -14.80
N TYR A 240 -9.83 0.71 -14.65
CA TYR A 240 -9.14 0.06 -15.77
C TYR A 240 -10.11 -0.66 -16.71
N LEU A 241 -11.04 -1.47 -16.17
CA LEU A 241 -12.01 -2.20 -16.97
C LEU A 241 -13.01 -1.27 -17.65
N LYS A 242 -13.49 -0.25 -16.94
CA LYS A 242 -14.38 0.78 -17.50
C LYS A 242 -13.73 1.48 -18.68
N GLU A 243 -12.46 1.87 -18.56
CA GLU A 243 -11.71 2.51 -19.65
C GLU A 243 -11.53 1.55 -20.84
N HIS A 244 -11.12 0.30 -20.60
CA HIS A 244 -10.92 -0.69 -21.68
C HIS A 244 -12.21 -1.02 -22.44
N PHE A 245 -13.35 -1.07 -21.75
CA PHE A 245 -14.64 -1.40 -22.35
C PHE A 245 -15.45 -0.19 -22.79
N ASP A 246 -15.05 1.02 -22.42
CA ASP A 246 -15.86 2.25 -22.51
C ASP A 246 -17.28 2.04 -21.94
N TRP A 247 -17.36 1.22 -20.89
CA TRP A 247 -18.61 0.74 -20.31
C TRP A 247 -18.34 0.08 -18.96
N ALA A 248 -19.29 0.23 -18.03
CA ALA A 248 -19.33 -0.54 -16.80
C ALA A 248 -20.80 -0.76 -16.38
N PRO A 249 -21.10 -1.82 -15.60
CA PRO A 249 -22.41 -2.00 -15.00
C PRO A 249 -22.77 -0.84 -14.08
N GLU A 250 -24.07 -0.58 -13.92
CA GLU A 250 -24.54 0.33 -12.89
C GLU A 250 -24.20 -0.21 -11.51
N HIS A 251 -23.72 0.67 -10.65
CA HIS A 251 -23.37 0.33 -9.27
C HIS A 251 -23.87 1.43 -8.32
N PRO A 252 -24.16 1.09 -7.05
CA PRO A 252 -24.44 2.09 -6.02
C PRO A 252 -23.28 3.07 -5.86
N ALA A 253 -23.59 4.26 -5.32
CA ALA A 253 -22.59 5.24 -4.98
C ALA A 253 -21.62 4.68 -3.92
N CYS A 254 -20.32 4.76 -4.20
CA CYS A 254 -19.29 4.33 -3.26
C CYS A 254 -19.07 5.39 -2.17
N PRO A 255 -18.78 4.97 -0.92
CA PRO A 255 -18.33 5.90 0.11
C PRO A 255 -17.10 6.67 -0.37
N GLN A 256 -17.09 8.00 -0.20
CA GLN A 256 -15.94 8.84 -0.54
C GLN A 256 -14.71 8.49 0.30
N ALA A 257 -14.93 8.21 1.59
CA ALA A 257 -13.92 7.86 2.55
C ALA A 257 -13.42 6.41 2.41
N LEU A 258 -12.10 6.27 2.30
CA LEU A 258 -11.35 5.01 2.26
C LEU A 258 -10.89 4.63 3.68
N PRO A 259 -11.20 3.41 4.16
CA PRO A 259 -10.80 2.98 5.49
C PRO A 259 -9.32 2.59 5.53
N PHE A 260 -8.66 2.83 6.65
CA PHE A 260 -7.31 2.32 6.94
C PHE A 260 -7.17 2.00 8.43
N LEU A 261 -6.28 1.08 8.78
CA LEU A 261 -5.84 0.93 10.17
C LEU A 261 -4.66 1.84 10.44
N ASN A 262 -4.85 2.76 11.38
CA ASN A 262 -3.83 3.61 11.92
C ASN A 262 -2.85 2.76 12.74
N ALA A 263 -1.63 2.61 12.23
CA ALA A 263 -0.55 1.91 12.92
C ALA A 263 0.20 2.82 13.91
N GLY A 264 -0.42 3.93 14.29
CA GLY A 264 0.16 4.88 15.22
C GLY A 264 0.17 4.39 16.67
N ASN A 265 1.09 4.94 17.45
CA ASN A 265 1.26 4.57 18.87
C ASN A 265 0.36 5.41 19.80
N ASP A 266 -0.45 6.31 19.24
CA ASP A 266 -1.45 7.09 19.98
C ASP A 266 -2.72 6.26 20.21
N PHE A 267 -2.73 5.55 21.33
CA PHE A 267 -3.82 4.68 21.72
C PHE A 267 -5.12 5.43 22.12
N ALA A 268 -5.11 6.77 22.17
CA ALA A 268 -6.31 7.58 22.39
C ALA A 268 -7.11 7.81 21.10
N LYS A 269 -6.49 7.61 19.93
CA LYS A 269 -7.18 7.68 18.63
C LYS A 269 -7.80 6.34 18.27
N ALA A 270 -8.96 6.40 17.60
CA ALA A 270 -9.58 5.21 17.03
C ALA A 270 -8.60 4.51 16.06
N PRO A 271 -8.44 3.18 16.14
CA PRO A 271 -7.54 2.44 15.23
C PRO A 271 -7.99 2.50 13.78
N LEU A 272 -9.31 2.45 13.53
CA LEU A 272 -9.86 2.59 12.19
C LEU A 272 -9.98 4.08 11.85
N GLY A 273 -9.16 4.53 10.90
CA GLY A 273 -9.23 5.87 10.32
C GLY A 273 -9.88 5.85 8.94
N GLU A 274 -10.18 7.04 8.44
CA GLU A 274 -10.73 7.25 7.10
C GLU A 274 -9.97 8.35 6.35
N ILE A 275 -9.74 8.14 5.06
CA ILE A 275 -9.09 9.11 4.17
C ILE A 275 -10.06 9.42 3.04
N ASP A 276 -10.42 10.69 2.92
CA ASP A 276 -11.11 11.19 1.74
C ASP A 276 -10.08 11.67 0.70
N PRO A 277 -9.97 11.03 -0.47
CA PRO A 277 -9.05 11.47 -1.53
C PRO A 277 -9.25 12.94 -1.89
N GLU A 278 -10.46 13.49 -1.86
CA GLU A 278 -10.74 14.89 -2.23
C GLU A 278 -10.03 15.90 -1.32
N ARG A 279 -9.85 15.55 -0.04
CA ARG A 279 -9.14 16.37 0.97
C ARG A 279 -7.62 16.32 0.86
N VAL A 280 -7.05 15.35 0.13
CA VAL A 280 -5.60 15.26 -0.05
C VAL A 280 -5.18 16.36 -1.03
N TYR A 281 -4.48 17.39 -0.55
CA TYR A 281 -3.98 18.50 -1.37
C TYR A 281 -2.80 18.09 -2.25
N ALA A 282 -1.82 17.40 -1.67
CA ALA A 282 -0.59 17.01 -2.32
C ALA A 282 -0.07 15.69 -1.75
N VAL A 283 0.79 15.03 -2.51
CA VAL A 283 1.62 13.92 -2.05
C VAL A 283 3.07 14.36 -2.10
N ASP A 284 3.76 14.28 -0.98
CA ASP A 284 5.18 14.60 -0.90
C ASP A 284 5.99 13.30 -0.80
N TYR A 285 7.14 13.25 -1.46
CA TYR A 285 8.20 12.31 -1.17
C TYR A 285 8.85 12.70 0.16
N LEU A 286 8.59 11.92 1.20
CA LEU A 286 9.12 12.16 2.54
C LEU A 286 10.40 11.35 2.73
N LEU A 287 11.52 12.04 2.88
CA LEU A 287 12.85 11.45 2.96
C LEU A 287 13.47 11.73 4.34
N ALA A 288 13.86 10.66 5.04
CA ALA A 288 14.75 10.78 6.19
C ALA A 288 16.21 10.76 5.70
N GLU A 289 16.95 11.83 5.97
CA GLU A 289 18.34 12.00 5.52
C GLU A 289 19.26 10.90 6.08
N ALA A 290 20.34 10.56 5.39
CA ALA A 290 21.26 9.53 5.86
C ALA A 290 21.90 9.90 7.22
N ASN A 291 22.22 8.89 8.05
CA ASN A 291 23.03 9.08 9.26
C ASN A 291 24.27 8.17 9.28
N GLN A 292 25.05 8.21 10.37
CA GLN A 292 26.28 7.42 10.52
C GLN A 292 26.03 5.93 10.80
N ASN A 293 24.81 5.50 11.12
CA ASN A 293 24.49 4.09 11.38
C ASN A 293 24.38 3.31 10.08
N TRP A 294 25.00 2.13 10.02
CA TRP A 294 25.18 1.35 8.79
C TRP A 294 23.88 1.04 8.04
N VAL A 295 22.78 0.79 8.75
CA VAL A 295 21.44 0.50 8.19
C VAL A 295 20.71 1.75 7.66
N SER A 296 21.10 2.93 8.11
CA SER A 296 20.45 4.22 7.81
C SER A 296 21.31 5.13 6.92
N ARG A 297 22.43 4.63 6.36
CA ARG A 297 23.35 5.38 5.48
C ARG A 297 22.75 5.76 4.12
N TRP A 298 21.67 5.12 3.70
CA TRP A 298 21.05 5.35 2.38
C TRP A 298 19.76 6.16 2.42
N GLY A 299 19.35 6.62 3.62
CA GLY A 299 18.08 7.30 3.83
C GLY A 299 16.91 6.32 4.03
N HIS A 300 15.72 6.86 4.31
CA HIS A 300 14.46 6.10 4.30
C HIS A 300 13.41 6.90 3.55
N SER A 301 12.76 6.29 2.55
CA SER A 301 11.73 6.93 1.74
C SER A 301 10.32 6.52 2.16
N MET A 302 9.43 7.49 2.22
CA MET A 302 8.01 7.35 2.51
C MET A 302 7.23 8.30 1.61
N LEU A 303 5.91 8.22 1.62
CA LEU A 303 5.04 9.23 1.02
C LEU A 303 4.23 9.93 2.11
N ARG A 304 4.24 11.26 2.14
CA ARG A 304 3.34 12.04 3.00
C ARG A 304 2.12 12.45 2.20
N LEU A 305 0.94 12.16 2.73
CA LEU A 305 -0.32 12.72 2.28
C LEU A 305 -0.52 14.06 3.00
N VAL A 306 -0.49 15.16 2.25
CA VAL A 306 -0.84 16.50 2.75
C VAL A 306 -2.36 16.63 2.67
N ILE A 307 -3.03 16.66 3.82
CA ILE A 307 -4.47 16.50 3.97
C ILE A 307 -5.02 17.77 4.62
N CYS A 308 -5.99 18.40 3.97
CA CYS A 308 -6.66 19.57 4.50
C CYS A 308 -7.53 19.20 5.70
N ALA A 309 -7.57 20.05 6.72
CA ALA A 309 -8.52 19.93 7.83
C ALA A 309 -9.98 19.93 7.32
N PRO A 310 -10.92 19.28 8.05
CA PRO A 310 -12.33 19.29 7.67
C PRO A 310 -12.85 20.72 7.50
N GLY A 311 -13.54 20.99 6.38
CA GLY A 311 -14.05 22.32 6.04
C GLY A 311 -13.04 23.31 5.46
N ARG A 312 -11.73 22.98 5.44
CA ARG A 312 -10.72 23.80 4.76
C ARG A 312 -10.77 23.57 3.24
N PRO A 313 -10.84 24.63 2.41
CA PRO A 313 -10.67 24.51 0.97
C PRO A 313 -9.29 23.95 0.62
N ARG A 314 -9.24 23.08 -0.40
CA ARG A 314 -8.00 22.48 -0.86
C ARG A 314 -7.04 23.53 -1.41
N GLY A 315 -5.85 23.65 -0.83
CA GLY A 315 -4.83 24.62 -1.24
C GLY A 315 -3.54 24.53 -0.41
N PRO A 316 -2.57 25.43 -0.66
CA PRO A 316 -1.26 25.43 0.01
C PRO A 316 -1.35 25.44 1.53
N ASP A 317 -2.35 26.12 2.09
CA ASP A 317 -2.56 26.23 3.54
C ASP A 317 -2.82 24.89 4.23
N CYS A 318 -3.25 23.86 3.49
CA CYS A 318 -3.41 22.51 4.04
C CYS A 318 -2.09 21.96 4.60
N ARG A 319 -0.93 22.47 4.15
CA ARG A 319 0.39 22.10 4.71
C ARG A 319 0.53 22.42 6.20
N LEU A 320 -0.25 23.36 6.72
CA LEU A 320 -0.24 23.75 8.13
C LEU A 320 -1.09 22.83 9.01
N ASP A 321 -1.94 21.98 8.43
CA ASP A 321 -2.81 21.04 9.15
C ASP A 321 -2.04 19.73 9.48
N LEU A 322 -0.87 19.86 10.13
CA LEU A 322 0.08 18.76 10.36
C LEU A 322 -0.52 17.54 11.10
N ASP A 323 -1.53 17.77 11.94
CA ASP A 323 -2.24 16.75 12.71
C ASP A 323 -3.18 15.89 11.84
N GLN A 324 -3.53 16.37 10.64
CA GLN A 324 -4.35 15.65 9.66
C GLN A 324 -3.51 14.78 8.72
N HIS A 325 -2.21 15.05 8.61
CA HIS A 325 -1.34 14.40 7.65
C HIS A 325 -1.03 12.96 8.01
N LEU A 326 -0.95 12.14 6.97
CA LEU A 326 -0.61 10.74 7.07
C LEU A 326 0.66 10.44 6.29
N VAL A 327 1.37 9.41 6.71
CA VAL A 327 2.57 8.91 6.07
C VAL A 327 2.33 7.45 5.67
N LEU A 328 2.51 7.18 4.39
CA LEU A 328 2.54 5.86 3.80
C LEU A 328 3.99 5.37 3.85
N SER A 329 4.25 4.32 4.64
CA SER A 329 5.60 3.80 4.85
C SER A 329 5.62 2.28 4.67
N TYR A 330 6.45 1.81 3.74
CA TYR A 330 6.88 0.41 3.74
C TYR A 330 7.97 0.24 4.79
N ARG A 331 7.77 -0.67 5.75
CA ARG A 331 8.74 -0.97 6.81
C ARG A 331 8.92 -2.48 6.91
N ALA A 332 10.12 -2.92 7.28
CA ALA A 332 10.34 -4.29 7.72
C ALA A 332 9.60 -4.48 9.05
N PHE A 333 8.48 -5.21 9.05
CA PHE A 333 7.81 -5.57 10.29
C PHE A 333 8.48 -6.82 10.86
N VAL A 334 8.85 -6.79 12.14
CA VAL A 334 9.50 -7.92 12.80
C VAL A 334 8.46 -8.57 13.71
N ASN A 335 8.09 -9.82 13.42
CA ASN A 335 7.37 -10.68 14.37
C ASN A 335 8.30 -11.21 15.49
N ASP A 336 9.50 -10.64 15.60
CA ASP A 336 10.54 -11.02 16.55
C ASP A 336 11.15 -9.75 17.15
N VAL A 337 11.88 -9.90 18.25
CA VAL A 337 12.43 -8.79 19.03
C VAL A 337 13.69 -8.21 18.37
N GLN A 338 14.19 -8.87 17.32
CA GLN A 338 15.40 -8.49 16.60
C GLN A 338 15.19 -8.37 15.07
N LEU A 339 15.60 -7.23 14.52
CA LEU A 339 16.03 -7.14 13.12
C LEU A 339 17.36 -7.89 12.96
N SER A 340 17.30 -9.13 12.54
CA SER A 340 18.43 -9.91 12.02
C SER A 340 18.85 -9.33 10.67
N SER A 341 20.12 -8.94 10.58
CA SER A 341 20.71 -8.48 9.31
C SER A 341 20.74 -9.60 8.26
N TRP A 342 20.80 -10.86 8.69
CA TRP A 342 20.71 -12.02 7.80
C TRP A 342 19.30 -12.18 7.22
N ASP A 343 18.27 -12.02 8.05
CA ASP A 343 16.87 -12.11 7.63
C ASP A 343 16.46 -10.95 6.70
N GLY A 344 17.06 -9.77 6.90
CA GLY A 344 16.94 -8.63 5.99
C GLY A 344 17.69 -8.79 4.66
N LEU A 345 18.67 -9.70 4.59
CA LEU A 345 19.38 -10.07 3.35
C LEU A 345 18.69 -11.23 2.61
N THR A 346 18.04 -12.15 3.33
CA THR A 346 17.30 -13.29 2.77
C THR A 346 15.82 -13.00 2.49
N GLY A 347 15.30 -11.89 3.01
CA GLY A 347 13.92 -11.41 2.78
C GLY A 347 12.87 -12.06 3.65
N ALA A 348 13.25 -12.47 4.87
CA ALA A 348 12.36 -13.10 5.82
C ALA A 348 11.43 -12.08 6.55
N TYR A 349 11.62 -10.77 6.33
CA TYR A 349 10.69 -9.75 6.83
C TYR A 349 9.55 -9.52 5.86
N PRO A 350 8.29 -9.43 6.32
CA PRO A 350 7.21 -8.99 5.46
C PRO A 350 7.34 -7.50 5.09
N SER A 351 7.08 -7.19 3.83
CA SER A 351 6.92 -5.83 3.31
C SER A 351 5.44 -5.49 3.29
N ARG A 352 5.04 -4.50 4.08
CA ARG A 352 3.63 -4.06 4.20
C ARG A 352 3.55 -2.55 4.21
N LEU A 353 2.42 -2.03 3.72
CA LEU A 353 2.16 -0.60 3.67
C LEU A 353 1.49 -0.14 4.97
N PHE A 354 2.24 0.61 5.79
CA PHE A 354 1.72 1.22 7.00
C PHE A 354 1.19 2.63 6.72
N VAL A 355 0.10 2.98 7.42
CA VAL A 355 -0.44 4.34 7.45
C VAL A 355 -0.22 4.90 8.86
N LEU A 356 0.60 5.93 8.96
CA LEU A 356 1.07 6.51 10.23
C LEU A 356 0.73 8.00 10.32
N PRO A 357 0.44 8.55 11.51
CA PRO A 357 0.33 9.99 11.68
C PRO A 357 1.68 10.68 11.43
N LEU A 358 1.69 11.81 10.72
CA LEU A 358 2.93 12.55 10.42
C LEU A 358 3.70 12.93 11.70
N ALA A 359 3.00 13.36 12.75
CA ALA A 359 3.60 13.75 14.02
C ALA A 359 4.47 12.63 14.64
N GLN A 360 4.01 11.38 14.53
CA GLN A 360 4.78 10.23 15.02
C GLN A 360 6.07 10.04 14.21
N VAL A 361 6.00 10.16 12.88
CA VAL A 361 7.16 10.01 11.99
C VAL A 361 8.16 11.14 12.22
N ILE A 362 7.69 12.37 12.41
CA ILE A 362 8.54 13.51 12.79
C ILE A 362 9.27 13.21 14.09
N ASP A 363 8.56 12.76 15.13
CA ASP A 363 9.16 12.48 16.42
C ASP A 363 10.17 11.33 16.36
N GLU A 364 9.83 10.24 15.66
CA GLU A 364 10.69 9.09 15.42
C GLU A 364 12.02 9.52 14.78
N TYR A 365 11.98 10.25 13.66
CA TYR A 365 13.22 10.61 12.97
C TYR A 365 13.95 11.79 13.61
N THR A 366 13.26 12.87 13.96
CA THR A 366 13.93 14.11 14.40
C THR A 366 14.37 14.08 15.86
N LYS A 367 13.65 13.37 16.73
CA LYS A 367 13.96 13.32 18.18
C LYS A 367 14.68 12.02 18.55
N THR A 368 14.28 10.90 17.97
CA THR A 368 14.80 9.57 18.36
C THR A 368 16.02 9.17 17.52
N GLU A 369 15.89 9.20 16.19
CA GLU A 369 17.03 8.89 15.30
C GLU A 369 17.98 10.08 15.07
N LEU A 370 17.59 11.28 15.51
CA LEU A 370 18.32 12.54 15.34
C LEU A 370 18.63 12.87 13.87
N ARG A 371 17.69 12.59 12.98
CA ARG A 371 17.75 12.82 11.54
C ARG A 371 16.74 13.87 11.11
N SER A 372 17.12 14.71 10.17
CA SER A 372 16.18 15.64 9.54
C SER A 372 15.27 14.89 8.56
N LEU A 373 14.07 15.42 8.37
CA LEU A 373 13.13 14.98 7.33
C LEU A 373 12.97 16.07 6.28
N ALA A 374 13.02 15.69 5.01
CA ALA A 374 12.64 16.52 3.88
C ALA A 374 11.31 16.01 3.28
N SER A 375 10.37 16.91 3.04
CA SER A 375 9.04 16.64 2.49
C SER A 375 8.93 17.32 1.13
N ILE A 376 9.26 16.60 0.06
CA ILE A 376 9.40 17.15 -1.29
C ILE A 376 8.12 16.93 -2.10
N PRO A 377 7.43 17.96 -2.58
CA PRO A 377 6.21 17.80 -3.36
C PRO A 377 6.43 16.99 -4.64
N LEU A 378 5.55 16.02 -4.88
CA LEU A 378 5.46 15.33 -6.16
C LEU A 378 4.47 16.05 -7.08
N LYS A 379 4.85 16.19 -8.35
CA LYS A 379 4.10 16.89 -9.40
C LYS A 379 3.18 15.90 -10.12
N PHE A 380 2.04 15.63 -9.51
CA PHE A 380 0.98 14.77 -10.05
C PHE A 380 -0.24 15.58 -10.44
N GLU A 381 -0.88 15.14 -11.53
CA GLU A 381 -2.22 15.60 -11.88
C GLU A 381 -3.24 15.13 -10.82
N ARG A 382 -4.40 15.79 -10.80
CA ARG A 382 -5.40 15.53 -9.75
C ARG A 382 -5.88 14.07 -9.75
N ASN A 383 -6.12 13.52 -10.93
CA ASN A 383 -6.51 12.13 -11.11
C ASN A 383 -5.40 11.16 -10.68
N GLU A 384 -4.14 11.43 -11.03
CA GLU A 384 -2.98 10.62 -10.62
C GLU A 384 -2.87 10.55 -9.09
N LEU A 385 -3.05 11.69 -8.41
CA LEU A 385 -3.03 11.77 -6.96
C LEU A 385 -4.17 10.96 -6.32
N GLU A 386 -5.40 11.11 -6.80
CA GLU A 386 -6.55 10.36 -6.25
C GLU A 386 -6.44 8.86 -6.50
N SER A 387 -5.98 8.46 -7.69
CA SER A 387 -5.71 7.06 -8.02
C SER A 387 -4.59 6.49 -7.15
N LEU A 388 -3.55 7.26 -6.85
CA LEU A 388 -2.49 6.85 -5.93
C LEU A 388 -3.01 6.62 -4.52
N VAL A 389 -3.89 7.50 -4.01
CA VAL A 389 -4.50 7.35 -2.67
C VAL A 389 -5.41 6.11 -2.62
N ARG A 390 -6.21 5.87 -3.67
CA ARG A 390 -7.05 4.67 -3.78
C ARG A 390 -6.21 3.39 -3.84
N GLN A 391 -5.18 3.38 -4.67
CA GLN A 391 -4.25 2.25 -4.77
C GLN A 391 -3.54 2.00 -3.44
N ALA A 392 -3.10 3.05 -2.75
CA ALA A 392 -2.47 2.91 -1.43
C ALA A 392 -3.42 2.27 -0.41
N ALA A 393 -4.70 2.64 -0.42
CA ALA A 393 -5.70 1.97 0.42
C ALA A 393 -5.85 0.49 0.04
N GLU A 394 -5.96 0.15 -1.25
CA GLU A 394 -6.04 -1.25 -1.70
C GLU A 394 -4.80 -2.07 -1.27
N MET A 395 -3.60 -1.51 -1.43
CA MET A 395 -2.35 -2.15 -1.00
C MET A 395 -2.26 -2.32 0.52
N HIS A 396 -2.74 -1.35 1.30
CA HIS A 396 -2.78 -1.47 2.77
C HIS A 396 -3.62 -2.67 3.22
N TRP A 397 -4.72 -2.98 2.53
CA TRP A 397 -5.60 -4.09 2.89
C TRP A 397 -5.21 -5.44 2.29
N SER A 398 -4.53 -5.48 1.15
CA SER A 398 -4.29 -6.72 0.38
C SER A 398 -2.85 -7.23 0.38
N TYR A 399 -1.86 -6.34 0.56
CA TYR A 399 -0.45 -6.66 0.29
C TYR A 399 0.29 -7.28 1.47
N ASP A 400 0.92 -8.43 1.23
CA ASP A 400 1.87 -9.08 2.14
C ASP A 400 3.11 -9.55 1.34
N GLY A 401 4.03 -8.62 1.09
CA GLY A 401 5.26 -8.85 0.33
C GLY A 401 6.42 -9.34 1.21
N ASN A 402 7.60 -9.51 0.60
CA ASN A 402 8.86 -9.80 1.32
C ASN A 402 9.80 -8.59 1.23
N TYR A 403 10.25 -8.05 2.36
CA TYR A 403 11.14 -6.90 2.47
C TYR A 403 12.61 -7.33 2.53
N TYR A 404 13.46 -6.70 1.70
CA TYR A 404 14.90 -6.93 1.64
C TYR A 404 15.64 -5.60 1.76
N PHE A 405 16.73 -5.52 2.51
CA PHE A 405 17.46 -4.26 2.72
C PHE A 405 18.13 -3.71 1.44
N LEU A 406 18.59 -4.60 0.55
CA LEU A 406 19.35 -4.24 -0.64
C LEU A 406 18.55 -4.30 -1.95
N SER A 407 17.30 -4.79 -1.93
CA SER A 407 16.48 -4.94 -3.14
C SER A 407 15.05 -4.46 -2.90
N ASN A 408 14.14 -5.31 -2.43
CA ASN A 408 12.75 -4.94 -2.16
C ASN A 408 12.63 -4.13 -0.85
N ASN A 409 13.19 -2.92 -0.86
CA ASN A 409 13.24 -1.99 0.26
C ASN A 409 12.19 -0.87 0.10
N CYS A 410 12.21 0.10 1.02
CA CYS A 410 11.28 1.21 1.03
C CYS A 410 11.25 2.04 -0.26
N ALA A 411 12.38 2.22 -0.96
CA ALA A 411 12.42 2.97 -2.21
C ALA A 411 11.79 2.17 -3.36
N VAL A 412 12.09 0.87 -3.44
CA VAL A 412 11.52 -0.03 -4.44
C VAL A 412 10.01 -0.16 -4.29
N GLU A 413 9.53 -0.36 -3.07
CA GLU A 413 8.09 -0.50 -2.80
C GLU A 413 7.35 0.84 -3.01
N THR A 414 7.96 1.96 -2.63
CA THR A 414 7.43 3.29 -2.93
C THR A 414 7.31 3.51 -4.44
N LEU A 415 8.33 3.17 -5.22
CA LEU A 415 8.29 3.31 -6.67
C LEU A 415 7.22 2.40 -7.32
N LYS A 416 7.08 1.15 -6.85
CA LYS A 416 6.00 0.27 -7.30
C LYS A 416 4.62 0.87 -7.04
N LEU A 417 4.39 1.42 -5.83
CA LEU A 417 3.15 2.09 -5.48
C LEU A 417 2.91 3.35 -6.34
N LEU A 418 3.94 4.16 -6.60
CA LEU A 418 3.83 5.32 -7.47
C LEU A 418 3.45 4.92 -8.91
N ARG A 419 4.04 3.84 -9.45
CA ARG A 419 3.71 3.30 -10.77
C ARG A 419 2.28 2.80 -10.84
N SER A 420 1.90 1.88 -9.94
CA SER A 420 0.56 1.27 -9.96
C SER A 420 -0.53 2.26 -9.58
N GLY A 421 -0.22 3.25 -8.74
CA GLY A 421 -1.16 4.27 -8.29
C GLY A 421 -1.42 5.38 -9.30
N THR A 422 -0.38 5.85 -10.01
CA THR A 422 -0.52 7.02 -10.91
C THR A 422 -0.67 6.64 -12.38
N ALA A 423 -0.17 5.47 -12.80
CA ALA A 423 0.00 5.11 -14.20
C ALA A 423 0.81 6.16 -15.02
N ASN A 424 1.61 7.01 -14.36
CA ASN A 424 2.37 8.06 -15.05
C ASN A 424 3.50 7.42 -15.87
N PRO A 425 3.55 7.61 -17.21
CA PRO A 425 4.56 6.97 -18.06
C PRO A 425 5.99 7.41 -17.71
N ARG A 426 6.17 8.61 -17.11
CA ARG A 426 7.48 9.08 -16.63
C ARG A 426 8.01 8.28 -15.43
N LEU A 427 7.24 7.37 -14.84
CA LEU A 427 7.68 6.45 -13.79
C LEU A 427 7.96 5.03 -14.32
N ALA A 428 7.49 4.70 -15.52
CA ALA A 428 7.40 3.32 -16.00
C ALA A 428 8.77 2.64 -16.07
N ASP A 429 9.83 3.37 -16.42
CA ASP A 429 11.17 2.81 -16.60
C ASP A 429 12.18 3.10 -15.49
N LEU A 430 11.76 3.76 -14.41
CA LEU A 430 12.64 4.07 -13.26
C LEU A 430 13.18 2.81 -12.56
N ASP A 431 14.48 2.75 -12.30
CA ASP A 431 15.09 1.55 -11.72
C ASP A 431 15.93 1.83 -10.46
N SER A 432 15.69 2.98 -9.80
CA SER A 432 16.40 3.34 -8.57
C SER A 432 15.91 2.52 -7.38
N ILE A 433 16.86 1.87 -6.70
CA ILE A 433 16.63 1.03 -5.52
C ILE A 433 17.03 1.73 -4.20
N VAL A 434 17.50 2.98 -4.24
CA VAL A 434 17.91 3.75 -3.05
C VAL A 434 17.06 5.02 -2.89
N PRO A 435 16.68 5.41 -1.67
CA PRO A 435 15.83 6.58 -1.42
C PRO A 435 16.32 7.89 -2.06
N ASN A 436 17.58 8.24 -1.89
CA ASN A 436 18.13 9.49 -2.46
C ASN A 436 18.19 9.42 -3.99
N GLY A 437 18.68 8.31 -4.55
CA GLY A 437 18.73 8.14 -6.00
C GLY A 437 17.35 8.14 -6.65
N LEU A 438 16.31 7.64 -5.96
CA LEU A 438 14.94 7.73 -6.45
C LEU A 438 14.48 9.20 -6.51
N LEU A 439 14.77 10.00 -5.47
CA LEU A 439 14.46 11.43 -5.46
C LEU A 439 15.20 12.18 -6.57
N GLU A 440 16.50 11.93 -6.77
CA GLU A 440 17.30 12.55 -7.83
C GLU A 440 16.70 12.28 -9.22
N VAL A 441 16.27 11.04 -9.47
CA VAL A 441 15.67 10.67 -10.75
C VAL A 441 14.26 11.25 -10.91
N LEU A 442 13.46 11.30 -9.84
CA LEU A 442 12.16 12.00 -9.86
C LEU A 442 12.34 13.49 -10.16
N GLN A 443 13.31 14.14 -9.54
CA GLN A 443 13.66 15.55 -9.83
C GLN A 443 14.10 15.72 -11.29
N GLY A 444 15.01 14.87 -11.78
CA GLY A 444 15.52 14.92 -13.16
C GLY A 444 14.43 14.76 -14.22
N ARG A 445 13.30 14.14 -13.88
CA ARG A 445 12.10 14.00 -14.75
C ARG A 445 11.03 15.05 -14.51
N GLY A 446 11.31 16.06 -13.67
CA GLY A 446 10.36 17.11 -13.30
C GLY A 446 9.14 16.57 -12.54
N LEU A 447 9.30 15.46 -11.83
CA LEU A 447 8.25 14.85 -10.99
C LEU A 447 8.36 15.24 -9.51
N ALA A 448 9.49 15.78 -9.07
CA ALA A 448 9.69 16.25 -7.69
C ALA A 448 10.18 17.71 -7.65
N ASP A 449 9.66 18.49 -6.71
CA ASP A 449 9.97 19.92 -6.56
C ASP A 449 10.95 20.19 -5.42
N VAL A 450 12.25 19.99 -5.65
CA VAL A 450 13.25 20.15 -4.58
C VAL A 450 13.56 21.60 -4.21
N SER A 451 13.19 22.57 -5.07
CA SER A 451 13.45 24.00 -4.83
C SER A 451 12.72 24.56 -3.61
N VAL A 452 11.71 23.85 -3.10
CA VAL A 452 11.06 24.18 -1.82
C VAL A 452 12.02 24.13 -0.62
N LEU A 453 13.20 23.52 -0.80
CA LEU A 453 14.24 23.41 0.22
C LEU A 453 15.35 24.47 0.09
N ASP A 454 15.31 25.31 -0.95
CA ASP A 454 16.37 26.30 -1.25
C ASP A 454 16.51 27.37 -0.16
N ASP A 455 15.39 27.78 0.46
CA ASP A 455 15.37 28.60 1.67
C ASP A 455 15.05 27.71 2.89
N PRO A 456 16.04 27.38 3.74
CA PRO A 456 15.84 26.52 4.90
C PRO A 456 14.82 27.07 5.91
N ARG A 457 14.70 28.39 6.05
CA ARG A 457 13.77 29.01 7.01
C ARG A 457 12.34 28.87 6.52
N GLU A 458 12.12 29.15 5.25
CA GLU A 458 10.81 29.00 4.62
C GLU A 458 10.40 27.52 4.54
N ALA A 459 11.35 26.63 4.23
CA ALA A 459 11.14 25.19 4.21
C ALA A 459 10.68 24.68 5.59
N LEU A 460 11.31 25.14 6.68
CA LEU A 460 10.89 24.82 8.03
C LEU A 460 9.49 25.39 8.35
N ARG A 461 9.25 26.65 7.99
CA ARG A 461 7.97 27.35 8.27
C ARG A 461 6.78 26.70 7.59
N LEU A 462 6.94 26.25 6.35
CA LEU A 462 5.89 25.63 5.54
C LEU A 462 5.83 24.10 5.68
N GLY A 463 6.68 23.51 6.51
CA GLY A 463 6.70 22.08 6.76
C GLY A 463 7.23 21.26 5.57
N TYR A 464 8.09 21.83 4.74
CA TYR A 464 8.91 21.12 3.75
C TYR A 464 10.15 20.50 4.37
N ARG A 465 10.57 20.97 5.54
CA ARG A 465 11.70 20.44 6.29
C ARG A 465 11.34 20.33 7.77
N PHE A 466 11.76 19.24 8.40
CA PHE A 466 11.71 19.06 9.84
C PHE A 466 13.12 18.80 10.34
N ASP A 467 13.68 19.77 11.06
CA ASP A 467 15.06 19.69 11.52
C ASP A 467 15.24 18.62 12.61
N SER A 468 16.37 17.94 12.55
CA SER A 468 16.86 17.13 13.67
C SER A 468 16.97 17.97 14.94
N TYR A 469 16.59 17.37 16.07
CA TYR A 469 16.82 17.99 17.37
C TYR A 469 18.31 18.10 17.72
N ARG A 470 19.21 17.42 16.99
CA ARG A 470 20.66 17.53 17.16
C ARG A 470 21.15 18.97 17.09
N ASP A 471 20.72 19.73 16.08
CA ASP A 471 21.17 21.11 15.89
C ASP A 471 20.68 22.02 17.02
N ARG A 472 19.47 21.75 17.52
CA ARG A 472 18.92 22.43 18.70
C ARG A 472 19.73 22.11 19.95
N TYR A 473 20.07 20.84 20.16
CA TYR A 473 20.91 20.43 21.29
C TYR A 473 22.33 21.03 21.17
N GLN A 474 22.91 21.06 19.97
CA GLN A 474 24.19 21.72 19.73
C GLN A 474 24.14 23.22 20.04
N ALA A 475 23.07 23.91 19.63
CA ALA A 475 22.88 25.33 19.95
C ALA A 475 22.76 25.55 21.48
N MET A 476 22.01 24.71 22.19
CA MET A 476 21.92 24.78 23.66
C MET A 476 23.27 24.50 24.32
N PHE A 477 24.02 23.51 23.82
CA PHE A 477 25.36 23.21 24.30
C PHE A 477 26.34 24.38 24.09
N LEU A 478 26.29 25.06 22.95
CA LEU A 478 27.09 26.27 22.71
C LEU A 478 26.75 27.41 23.68
N VAL A 479 25.48 27.58 24.05
CA VAL A 479 25.08 28.54 25.10
C VAL A 479 25.73 28.17 26.43
N LEU A 480 25.75 26.88 26.80
CA LEU A 480 26.43 26.45 28.02
C LEU A 480 27.93 26.73 27.95
N LYS A 481 28.59 26.37 26.85
CA LYS A 481 30.04 26.55 26.69
C LYS A 481 30.48 28.02 26.74
N GLN A 482 29.63 28.95 26.30
CA GLN A 482 29.92 30.39 26.34
C GLN A 482 29.91 30.98 27.75
N GLN A 483 29.15 30.39 28.67
CA GLN A 483 28.87 30.98 29.99
C GLN A 483 29.36 30.13 31.16
N LEU A 484 29.59 28.84 30.95
CA LEU A 484 30.06 27.90 31.95
C LEU A 484 31.39 27.30 31.48
N PRO A 485 32.37 27.09 32.37
CA PRO A 485 33.69 26.56 32.02
C PRO A 485 33.64 25.03 31.78
N ILE A 486 32.82 24.61 30.81
CA ILE A 486 32.58 23.22 30.48
C ILE A 486 33.71 22.71 29.55
N PRO A 487 34.37 21.59 29.90
CA PRO A 487 35.54 21.10 29.15
C PRO A 487 35.19 20.36 27.86
N GLN A 488 33.93 19.99 27.63
CA GLN A 488 33.53 19.26 26.43
C GLN A 488 33.52 20.14 25.18
N ASP A 489 33.78 19.52 24.03
CA ASP A 489 33.83 20.21 22.74
C ASP A 489 32.61 20.00 21.84
N SER A 490 31.78 18.99 22.14
CA SER A 490 30.58 18.69 21.38
C SER A 490 29.40 18.34 22.28
N VAL A 491 28.19 18.48 21.73
CA VAL A 491 26.97 18.07 22.42
C VAL A 491 26.95 16.56 22.67
N GLU A 492 27.54 15.76 21.79
CA GLU A 492 27.65 14.31 21.98
C GLU A 492 28.52 13.99 23.21
N ALA A 493 29.69 14.62 23.33
CA ALA A 493 30.57 14.47 24.48
C ALA A 493 29.92 14.96 25.78
N TRP A 494 29.05 15.97 25.69
CA TRP A 494 28.21 16.39 26.81
C TRP A 494 27.18 15.33 27.22
N LEU A 495 26.44 14.79 26.25
CA LEU A 495 25.42 13.76 26.47
C LEU A 495 26.01 12.38 26.82
N ASP A 496 27.30 12.16 26.59
CA ASP A 496 28.05 10.96 27.00
C ASP A 496 28.44 10.96 28.49
N GLN A 497 28.42 12.12 29.16
CA GLN A 497 28.67 12.18 30.59
C GLN A 497 27.59 11.46 31.40
N SER A 498 27.91 11.11 32.65
CA SER A 498 26.88 10.71 33.62
C SER A 498 26.05 11.92 34.07
N ALA A 499 24.82 11.66 34.50
CA ALA A 499 23.93 12.65 35.10
C ALA A 499 24.62 13.42 36.24
N LYS A 500 25.37 12.69 37.08
CA LYS A 500 26.11 13.27 38.21
C LYS A 500 27.20 14.25 37.77
N GLN A 501 27.90 13.97 36.68
CA GLN A 501 28.92 14.87 36.15
C GLN A 501 28.30 16.15 35.56
N ARG A 502 27.11 16.06 34.95
CA ARG A 502 26.42 17.26 34.45
C ARG A 502 25.81 18.10 35.58
N GLN A 503 25.38 17.46 36.66
CA GLN A 503 24.74 18.10 37.80
C GLN A 503 25.59 19.21 38.45
N GLN A 504 26.92 19.09 38.44
CA GLN A 504 27.84 20.06 39.07
C GLN A 504 27.70 21.50 38.52
N TRP A 505 27.14 21.64 37.32
CA TRP A 505 27.00 22.92 36.63
C TRP A 505 25.70 23.66 36.99
N PHE A 506 24.73 22.99 37.62
CA PHE A 506 23.38 23.52 37.78
C PHE A 506 23.30 24.75 38.69
N SER A 507 24.07 24.76 39.78
CA SER A 507 24.07 25.89 40.73
C SER A 507 24.69 27.17 40.17
N GLN A 508 25.57 27.03 39.17
CA GLN A 508 26.27 28.14 38.52
C GLN A 508 25.51 28.68 37.30
N ALA A 509 24.46 27.97 36.86
CA ALA A 509 23.69 28.33 35.69
C ALA A 509 22.76 29.52 35.99
N ASP A 510 22.81 30.52 35.12
CA ASP A 510 21.85 31.62 35.05
C ASP A 510 20.53 31.18 34.38
N LEU A 511 19.59 32.11 34.16
CA LEU A 511 18.29 31.78 33.59
C LEU A 511 18.40 31.11 32.21
N ARG A 512 19.28 31.64 31.34
CA ARG A 512 19.44 31.19 29.96
C ARG A 512 20.13 29.82 29.90
N THR A 513 21.19 29.64 30.67
CA THR A 513 21.92 28.37 30.76
C THR A 513 21.12 27.30 31.49
N SER A 514 20.29 27.65 32.48
CA SER A 514 19.36 26.72 33.12
C SER A 514 18.32 26.18 32.14
N ALA A 515 17.77 27.04 31.27
CA ALA A 515 16.85 26.61 30.22
C ALA A 515 17.54 25.68 29.20
N ALA A 516 18.78 25.99 28.82
CA ALA A 516 19.60 25.14 27.95
C ALA A 516 19.93 23.77 28.60
N LEU A 517 20.31 23.77 29.89
CA LEU A 517 20.55 22.55 30.68
C LEU A 517 19.30 21.68 30.74
N LEU A 518 18.12 22.27 30.94
CA LEU A 518 16.86 21.51 30.99
C LEU A 518 16.61 20.75 29.67
N LEU A 519 16.82 21.41 28.53
CA LEU A 519 16.67 20.78 27.21
C LEU A 519 17.72 19.68 26.98
N LEU A 520 18.96 19.87 27.42
CA LEU A 520 20.01 18.87 27.31
C LEU A 520 19.80 17.67 28.25
N GLU A 521 19.30 17.88 29.47
CA GLU A 521 18.95 16.77 30.37
C GLU A 521 17.76 15.96 29.82
N GLN A 522 16.77 16.61 29.19
CA GLN A 522 15.71 15.90 28.45
C GLN A 522 16.28 15.08 27.29
N ALA A 523 17.28 15.60 26.57
CA ALA A 523 17.99 14.86 25.52
C ALA A 523 18.77 13.66 26.11
N SER A 524 19.44 13.85 27.25
CA SER A 524 20.10 12.77 27.99
C SER A 524 19.11 11.68 28.41
N LEU A 525 17.92 12.04 28.90
CA LEU A 525 16.90 11.07 29.29
C LEU A 525 16.48 10.22 28.08
N ARG A 526 16.20 10.85 26.94
CA ARG A 526 15.86 10.13 25.69
C ARG A 526 16.96 9.17 25.27
N LYS A 527 18.22 9.60 25.33
CA LYS A 527 19.37 8.74 25.03
C LYS A 527 19.46 7.55 25.98
N GLN A 528 19.27 7.77 27.29
CA GLN A 528 19.28 6.70 28.28
C GLN A 528 18.15 5.69 28.05
N LEU A 529 16.96 6.16 27.66
CA LEU A 529 15.83 5.29 27.31
C LEU A 529 16.12 4.45 26.05
N LEU A 530 16.81 5.00 25.05
CA LEU A 530 17.25 4.23 23.87
C LEU A 530 18.27 3.15 24.21
N LEU A 531 19.28 3.49 25.03
CA LEU A 531 20.26 2.52 25.51
C LEU A 531 19.62 1.45 26.39
N ALA A 532 18.64 1.83 27.21
CA ALA A 532 17.84 0.90 28.00
C ALA A 532 17.04 -0.08 27.13
N GLN A 533 16.44 0.38 26.03
CA GLN A 533 15.75 -0.49 25.08
C GLN A 533 16.71 -1.51 24.44
N ASP A 534 17.90 -1.08 24.01
CA ASP A 534 18.89 -1.99 23.44
C ASP A 534 19.41 -3.00 24.47
N GLU A 535 19.70 -2.54 25.70
CA GLU A 535 20.14 -3.39 26.81
C GLU A 535 19.09 -4.45 27.18
N VAL A 536 17.82 -4.05 27.32
CA VAL A 536 16.70 -4.95 27.60
C VAL A 536 16.53 -5.95 26.46
N LYS A 537 16.63 -5.50 25.20
CA LYS A 537 16.55 -6.36 24.04
C LYS A 537 17.66 -7.42 24.05
N GLN A 538 18.92 -7.03 24.28
CA GLN A 538 20.04 -7.98 24.35
C GLN A 538 19.87 -8.97 25.50
N ARG A 539 19.48 -8.49 26.69
CA ARG A 539 19.25 -9.33 27.87
C ARG A 539 18.09 -10.30 27.68
N TYR A 540 17.02 -9.86 27.03
CA TYR A 540 15.90 -10.70 26.65
C TYR A 540 16.33 -11.80 25.66
N LEU A 541 17.06 -11.45 24.60
CA LEU A 541 17.49 -12.42 23.57
C LEU A 541 18.46 -13.47 24.13
N THR A 542 19.45 -13.02 24.91
CA THR A 542 20.42 -13.91 25.58
C THR A 542 19.75 -14.79 26.64
N GLY A 543 18.88 -14.21 27.48
CA GLY A 543 18.12 -14.96 28.48
C GLY A 543 17.17 -15.98 27.85
N ARG A 544 16.53 -15.65 26.72
CA ARG A 544 15.67 -16.57 25.96
C ARG A 544 16.48 -17.74 25.40
N ALA A 545 17.66 -17.49 24.83
CA ALA A 545 18.55 -18.55 24.34
C ALA A 545 19.03 -19.48 25.47
N ALA A 546 19.17 -18.95 26.69
CA ALA A 546 19.57 -19.69 27.87
C ALA A 546 18.42 -20.28 28.71
N ASN A 547 17.16 -20.12 28.29
CA ASN A 547 15.96 -20.48 29.07
C ASN A 547 15.92 -19.91 30.50
N ASP A 548 16.37 -18.66 30.67
CA ASP A 548 16.43 -17.99 31.98
C ASP A 548 15.02 -17.64 32.50
N ALA A 549 14.72 -18.03 33.73
CA ALA A 549 13.46 -17.73 34.41
C ALA A 549 13.23 -16.21 34.60
N SER A 550 14.30 -15.41 34.67
CA SER A 550 14.22 -13.95 34.87
C SER A 550 13.54 -13.22 33.70
N VAL A 551 13.62 -13.79 32.48
CA VAL A 551 12.99 -13.24 31.27
C VAL A 551 11.69 -13.95 30.89
N ALA A 552 11.33 -15.05 31.56
CA ALA A 552 10.18 -15.88 31.18
C ALA A 552 8.85 -15.11 31.20
N LYS A 553 8.65 -14.23 32.20
CA LYS A 553 7.45 -13.41 32.32
C LYS A 553 7.36 -12.35 31.22
N ALA A 554 8.45 -11.59 31.03
CA ALA A 554 8.58 -10.62 29.94
C ALA A 554 8.42 -11.27 28.56
N ASN A 555 8.92 -12.51 28.40
CA ASN A 555 8.72 -13.30 27.20
C ASN A 555 7.25 -13.64 26.95
N GLY A 556 6.51 -14.08 27.97
CA GLY A 556 5.08 -14.34 27.85
C GLY A 556 4.30 -13.09 27.45
N THR A 557 4.54 -11.96 28.13
CA THR A 557 3.88 -10.68 27.83
C THR A 557 4.23 -10.16 26.43
N LEU A 558 5.50 -10.24 26.02
CA LEU A 558 5.95 -9.81 24.70
C LEU A 558 5.41 -10.70 23.58
N GLN A 559 5.35 -12.03 23.79
CA GLN A 559 4.69 -12.94 22.85
C GLN A 559 3.20 -12.60 22.70
N GLN A 560 2.52 -12.26 23.80
CA GLN A 560 1.14 -11.79 23.75
C GLN A 560 1.02 -10.45 23.01
N ILE A 561 1.93 -9.49 23.20
CA ILE A 561 1.93 -8.23 22.44
C ILE A 561 2.16 -8.47 20.96
N LEU A 562 3.13 -9.30 20.57
CA LEU A 562 3.41 -9.62 19.18
C LEU A 562 2.19 -10.32 18.52
N ALA A 563 1.57 -11.26 19.23
CA ALA A 563 0.34 -11.91 18.77
C ALA A 563 -0.85 -10.93 18.65
N ASN A 564 -0.95 -9.95 19.54
CA ASN A 564 -2.05 -8.98 19.56
C ASN A 564 -1.78 -7.70 18.76
N SER A 565 -0.57 -7.48 18.25
CA SER A 565 -0.20 -6.31 17.43
C SER A 565 -0.08 -6.63 15.93
N GLY A 566 -0.02 -7.92 15.57
CA GLY A 566 0.06 -8.38 14.18
C GLY A 566 -1.01 -7.78 13.27
N PHE A 567 -2.22 -7.52 13.78
CA PHE A 567 -3.33 -6.92 13.02
C PHE A 567 -3.05 -5.49 12.52
N LEU A 568 -2.21 -4.71 13.20
CA LEU A 568 -1.83 -3.37 12.75
C LEU A 568 -0.97 -3.42 11.49
N SER A 569 -0.27 -4.55 11.30
CA SER A 569 0.52 -4.83 10.10
C SER A 569 -0.28 -5.59 9.05
N ARG A 570 -1.26 -6.42 9.44
CA ARG A 570 -2.15 -7.17 8.55
C ARG A 570 -3.61 -6.84 8.86
N PRO A 571 -4.10 -5.68 8.40
CA PRO A 571 -5.43 -5.19 8.75
C PRO A 571 -6.55 -6.15 8.32
N ALA A 572 -6.34 -6.91 7.25
CA ALA A 572 -7.27 -7.92 6.76
C ALA A 572 -7.56 -9.06 7.75
N GLU A 573 -6.63 -9.40 8.65
CA GLU A 573 -6.83 -10.48 9.63
C GLU A 573 -8.00 -10.19 10.58
N LEU A 574 -8.34 -8.91 10.80
CA LEU A 574 -9.50 -8.51 11.61
C LEU A 574 -10.85 -8.90 10.99
N LEU A 575 -10.89 -9.16 9.68
CA LEU A 575 -12.10 -9.54 8.96
C LEU A 575 -12.15 -11.04 8.65
N GLY A 576 -11.08 -11.80 8.95
CA GLY A 576 -10.96 -13.20 8.57
C GLY A 576 -11.14 -13.38 7.06
N SER A 577 -12.04 -14.27 6.67
CA SER A 577 -12.44 -14.52 5.27
C SER A 577 -13.68 -13.73 4.83
N SER A 578 -14.18 -12.80 5.64
CA SER A 578 -15.40 -12.04 5.33
C SER A 578 -15.12 -10.97 4.28
N GLY A 579 -15.71 -11.12 3.09
CA GLY A 579 -15.64 -10.15 1.99
C GLY A 579 -14.24 -9.99 1.37
N TYR A 580 -14.12 -9.06 0.41
CA TYR A 580 -12.90 -8.85 -0.37
C TYR A 580 -12.67 -7.37 -0.72
N GLY A 581 -11.48 -7.06 -1.23
CA GLY A 581 -11.06 -5.69 -1.58
C GLY A 581 -11.13 -4.74 -0.38
N LEU A 582 -11.43 -3.47 -0.65
CA LEU A 582 -11.65 -2.47 0.40
C LEU A 582 -12.84 -2.84 1.29
N PRO A 583 -12.75 -2.68 2.62
CA PRO A 583 -13.86 -2.92 3.54
C PRO A 583 -15.10 -2.04 3.28
N GLN A 584 -16.24 -2.70 3.09
CA GLN A 584 -17.54 -2.06 2.91
C GLN A 584 -18.23 -1.76 4.25
N ALA A 585 -19.33 -1.00 4.23
CA ALA A 585 -19.97 -0.49 5.44
C ALA A 585 -20.29 -1.55 6.53
N GLY A 586 -20.71 -2.75 6.12
CA GLY A 586 -20.94 -3.86 7.07
C GLY A 586 -19.65 -4.36 7.72
N GLU A 587 -18.58 -4.50 6.94
CA GLU A 587 -17.25 -4.93 7.39
C GLU A 587 -16.60 -3.86 8.28
N ARG A 588 -16.82 -2.57 8.01
CA ARG A 588 -16.33 -1.46 8.84
C ARG A 588 -16.88 -1.52 10.27
N LYS A 589 -18.14 -1.93 10.47
CA LYS A 589 -18.71 -2.11 11.81
C LYS A 589 -17.97 -3.18 12.60
N LEU A 590 -17.64 -4.30 11.95
CA LEU A 590 -16.84 -5.37 12.56
C LEU A 590 -15.43 -4.87 12.89
N LEU A 591 -14.78 -4.16 11.96
CA LEU A 591 -13.46 -3.56 12.17
C LEU A 591 -13.42 -2.64 13.38
N ILE A 592 -14.42 -1.78 13.58
CA ILE A 592 -14.49 -0.88 14.74
C ILE A 592 -14.49 -1.70 16.04
N SER A 593 -15.31 -2.74 16.11
CA SER A 593 -15.41 -3.61 17.29
C SER A 593 -14.09 -4.34 17.57
N GLU A 594 -13.58 -5.08 16.58
CA GLU A 594 -12.38 -5.90 16.68
C GLU A 594 -11.13 -5.06 16.99
N SER A 595 -10.96 -3.95 16.27
CA SER A 595 -9.80 -3.08 16.47
C SER A 595 -9.84 -2.39 17.83
N SER A 596 -11.01 -1.94 18.30
CA SER A 596 -11.15 -1.33 19.63
C SER A 596 -10.86 -2.32 20.76
N GLN A 597 -11.29 -3.57 20.63
CA GLN A 597 -11.00 -4.62 21.59
C GLN A 597 -9.50 -4.91 21.66
N ARG A 598 -8.86 -5.11 20.51
CA ARG A 598 -7.42 -5.38 20.44
C ARG A 598 -6.58 -4.21 20.90
N GLN A 599 -6.99 -2.98 20.62
CA GLN A 599 -6.31 -1.78 21.12
C GLN A 599 -6.36 -1.71 22.65
N LYS A 600 -7.51 -1.97 23.28
CA LYS A 600 -7.63 -2.04 24.75
C LYS A 600 -6.73 -3.12 25.34
N GLN A 601 -6.67 -4.29 24.70
CA GLN A 601 -5.78 -5.37 25.13
C GLN A 601 -4.30 -4.97 25.00
N LEU A 602 -3.90 -4.33 23.90
CA LEU A 602 -2.55 -3.83 23.71
C LEU A 602 -2.17 -2.75 24.73
N GLN A 603 -3.10 -1.86 25.10
CA GLN A 603 -2.86 -0.86 26.16
C GLN A 603 -2.55 -1.55 27.49
N THR A 604 -3.35 -2.54 27.90
CA THR A 604 -3.10 -3.31 29.13
C THR A 604 -1.76 -4.03 29.08
N LEU A 605 -1.50 -4.77 27.99
CA LEU A 605 -0.24 -5.50 27.82
C LEU A 605 0.98 -4.57 27.80
N SER A 606 0.86 -3.38 27.22
CA SER A 606 1.95 -2.39 27.19
C SER A 606 2.27 -1.86 28.59
N ALA A 607 1.25 -1.66 29.43
CA ALA A 607 1.46 -1.27 30.83
C ALA A 607 2.15 -2.38 31.64
N ASP A 608 1.77 -3.63 31.43
CA ASP A 608 2.42 -4.79 32.05
C ASP A 608 3.86 -4.96 31.55
N LEU A 609 4.09 -4.79 30.25
CA LEU A 609 5.43 -4.85 29.66
C LEU A 609 6.34 -3.76 30.19
N ASP A 610 5.88 -2.50 30.36
CA ASP A 610 6.73 -1.43 30.93
C ASP A 610 7.24 -1.81 32.32
N LYS A 611 6.38 -2.39 33.16
CA LYS A 611 6.76 -2.87 34.50
C LYS A 611 7.78 -4.00 34.43
N GLU A 612 7.63 -4.92 33.48
CA GLU A 612 8.52 -6.07 33.30
C GLU A 612 9.87 -5.69 32.66
N VAL A 613 9.84 -4.78 31.68
CA VAL A 613 11.03 -4.20 31.04
C VAL A 613 11.88 -3.46 32.06
N ARG A 614 11.29 -2.70 32.98
CA ARG A 614 12.02 -2.05 34.07
C ARG A 614 12.75 -3.04 34.98
N ALA A 615 12.18 -4.25 35.18
CA ALA A 615 12.83 -5.30 35.95
C ALA A 615 14.02 -5.95 35.22
N LEU A 616 14.07 -5.85 33.89
CA LEU A 616 15.17 -6.34 33.05
C LEU A 616 16.32 -5.34 32.90
N LEU A 617 16.13 -4.07 33.28
CA LEU A 617 17.20 -3.08 33.23
C LEU A 617 18.33 -3.44 34.18
N GLY A 618 19.58 -3.26 33.74
CA GLY A 618 20.73 -3.34 34.61
C GLY A 618 20.70 -2.26 35.69
N PRO A 619 21.23 -2.53 36.89
CA PRO A 619 21.19 -1.58 38.00
C PRO A 619 21.88 -0.24 37.68
N ALA A 620 22.95 -0.28 36.87
CA ALA A 620 23.64 0.92 36.42
C ALA A 620 22.75 1.81 35.53
N ARG A 621 22.00 1.20 34.59
CA ARG A 621 21.10 1.91 33.68
C ARG A 621 19.93 2.53 34.43
N ALA A 622 19.31 1.77 35.33
CA ALA A 622 18.20 2.24 36.14
C ALA A 622 18.63 3.42 37.03
N ALA A 623 19.81 3.34 37.66
CA ALA A 623 20.37 4.43 38.46
C ALA A 623 20.66 5.69 37.62
N GLU A 624 21.21 5.53 36.42
CA GLU A 624 21.47 6.65 35.51
C GLU A 624 20.18 7.34 35.05
N ILE A 625 19.15 6.58 34.65
CA ILE A 625 17.83 7.14 34.29
C ILE A 625 17.25 7.94 35.46
N ALA A 626 17.20 7.36 36.66
CA ALA A 626 16.68 8.03 37.84
C ALA A 626 17.48 9.30 38.18
N ALA A 627 18.80 9.28 37.99
CA ALA A 627 19.64 10.45 38.20
C ALA A 627 19.37 11.55 37.16
N VAL A 628 19.14 11.21 35.89
CA VAL A 628 18.73 12.20 34.87
C VAL A 628 17.35 12.79 35.19
N GLU A 629 16.38 11.97 35.61
CA GLU A 629 15.05 12.47 36.03
C GLU A 629 15.15 13.43 37.22
N ALA A 630 16.00 13.11 38.20
CA ALA A 630 16.29 14.00 39.33
C ALA A 630 16.95 15.32 38.86
N ASN A 631 17.88 15.24 37.91
CA ASN A 631 18.49 16.42 37.29
C ASN A 631 17.46 17.32 36.61
N ILE A 632 16.57 16.74 35.79
CA ILE A 632 15.50 17.49 35.12
C ILE A 632 14.64 18.24 36.13
N LYS A 633 14.26 17.57 37.23
CA LYS A 633 13.50 18.19 38.32
C LYS A 633 14.27 19.34 38.96
N GLN A 634 15.54 19.11 39.32
CA GLN A 634 16.39 20.10 39.97
C GLN A 634 16.62 21.33 39.10
N VAL A 635 16.97 21.16 37.81
CA VAL A 635 17.15 22.28 36.87
C VAL A 635 15.83 23.01 36.66
N GLY A 636 14.70 22.30 36.58
CA GLY A 636 13.38 22.91 36.49
C GLY A 636 13.02 23.77 37.70
N GLU A 637 13.36 23.31 38.92
CA GLU A 637 13.17 24.09 40.16
C GLU A 637 14.09 25.32 40.20
N HIS A 638 15.36 25.15 39.85
CA HIS A 638 16.34 26.25 39.77
C HIS A 638 15.92 27.31 38.76
N LEU A 639 15.48 26.90 37.56
CA LEU A 639 14.97 27.79 36.53
C LEU A 639 13.74 28.59 37.00
N ARG A 640 12.79 27.93 37.68
CA ARG A 640 11.62 28.63 38.27
C ARG A 640 12.03 29.63 39.36
N ALA A 641 13.01 29.29 40.18
CA ALA A 641 13.53 30.20 41.21
C ALA A 641 14.20 31.44 40.59
N LEU A 642 15.03 31.25 39.57
CA LEU A 642 15.66 32.34 38.82
C LEU A 642 14.63 33.21 38.08
N HIS A 643 13.62 32.61 37.45
CA HIS A 643 12.53 33.34 36.78
C HIS A 643 11.74 34.19 37.78
N LYS A 644 11.45 33.64 38.96
CA LYS A 644 10.81 34.39 40.06
C LYS A 644 11.69 35.54 40.55
N ALA A 645 12.99 35.33 40.73
CA ALA A 645 13.92 36.37 41.15
C ALA A 645 14.07 37.50 40.11
N ALA A 646 13.89 37.18 38.82
CA ALA A 646 13.91 38.14 37.72
C ALA A 646 12.57 38.89 37.51
N GLY A 647 11.57 38.70 38.37
CA GLY A 647 10.26 39.36 38.26
C GLY A 647 9.36 38.77 37.17
N GLY A 648 9.61 37.52 36.74
CA GLY A 648 8.84 36.85 35.70
C GLY A 648 7.40 36.51 36.12
N LEU A 649 6.49 36.47 35.13
CA LEU A 649 5.08 36.16 35.33
C LEU A 649 4.89 34.77 35.98
N GLN A 650 4.09 34.69 37.05
CA GLN A 650 3.69 33.45 37.70
C GLN A 650 2.25 33.11 37.26
N LEU A 651 2.08 31.96 36.61
CA LEU A 651 0.76 31.37 36.38
C LEU A 651 0.36 30.59 37.64
N PRO A 652 -0.93 30.62 38.05
CA PRO A 652 -1.42 29.97 39.27
C PRO A 652 -1.29 28.45 39.27
#